data_AF-A0A1G5H7Y9-F1
#
_entry.id   AF-A0A1G5H7Y9-F1
#
_cell.length_a   1.000
_cell.length_b   1.000
_cell.length_c   1.000
_cell.angle_alpha   90.00
_cell.angle_beta   90.00
_cell.angle_gamma   90.00
#
_symmetry.space_group_name_H-M   'P 1'
#
loop_
_entity.id
_entity.type
_entity.pdbx_description
1 polymer ?
#
loop_
_entity_poly.entity_id
_entity_poly.type
_entity_poly.pdbx_seq_one_letter_code
_entity_poly.pdbx_strand_id
1 'polypeptide(L)'
;MSLRTRVILVVYIVSIVVSVFIFSACMKNVTMNAEYTAYSKAEDGGDRVFYAQNMGKAGRMFSVNDEGRVYDTFSSRSIDEDRIEGLSVHGDSVYAVVSSLVAEPDGEDSEKLTNYYRVICLDRTLRLQTMTERFAFDEDMILTGFSAEAGGLFLTYVTPDGSAVRVFSMSLNELKIRDVLMGAGVNIEGIRSRYADVGRFFVQAVYHDGDMEVRTDADAPEGIFAPNERVAGAVENMKLNPMQLIKLYYQYLIWYLVALIIWLIILYLLSRMFTNRNRSFYYVAIVELVLLIICGVGTWAVARGTSDAKTTEHSRFAVLSMMGLTDLADINDNIDFSDKDFYDSARYQEIKTALTDFIRRDGNRDIFYDVLIVRLNDSNVVASASGRNLQDIAVLYGDPVDDIEMAIYRGEKFAVEDLDIESQSYKAVAVPDADTVPDYMILGIINDTTDMITRWKDNSGAFLVFLLTFAAASLLTLNVWFVQNRDLRIFETALSDTAYGRELRERPLIVGGDVKDMWDSLAEINKRVDEIQYSKLRILEAYYRFAPKNIEKVLHKDSILEVKNGDNISLRGTIATINAVPVGGGSLEKYDRIIGRIGRYQEEHGCILIGKSPDMNMMQFLLRENEKNTVGFITDLFNTHNQGDDHIKLSASVFFDNCRFGITGSDEETTTYLDGDHKHMIAHINRVASSLGLSIVISEDIKEREQITGPLRFIGYVGCGSDEGGIPLYEVLDAYPARVRAVKIANLNKFDQALRSFYDKDFYISRTMFSDILKEMPDDALVKWYVFESDRYLNESCDDETFKNLKV
;
A
#
# COMPACT_ATOMS: atom_id res chain seq x y z
N MET A 1 -10.04 5.65 -24.11
CA MET A 1 -10.32 5.39 -22.67
C MET A 1 -10.70 3.92 -22.50
N SER A 2 -10.08 3.20 -21.56
CA SER A 2 -10.51 1.83 -21.25
C SER A 2 -11.89 1.83 -20.59
N LEU A 3 -12.63 0.72 -20.67
CA LEU A 3 -13.94 0.55 -19.99
C LEU A 3 -13.85 0.97 -18.51
N ARG A 4 -12.70 0.69 -17.89
CA ARG A 4 -12.35 1.05 -16.52
C ARG A 4 -12.35 2.55 -16.26
N THR A 5 -11.74 3.34 -17.16
CA THR A 5 -11.71 4.80 -17.03
C THR A 5 -13.11 5.41 -17.16
N ARG A 6 -13.97 4.82 -18.01
CA ARG A 6 -15.37 5.26 -18.17
C ARG A 6 -16.18 4.99 -16.90
N VAL A 7 -16.05 3.80 -16.31
CA VAL A 7 -16.75 3.45 -15.05
C VAL A 7 -16.33 4.38 -13.91
N ILE A 8 -15.02 4.64 -13.76
CA ILE A 8 -14.52 5.57 -12.74
C ILE A 8 -15.15 6.96 -12.93
N LEU A 9 -15.15 7.47 -14.16
CA LEU A 9 -15.70 8.80 -14.47
C LEU A 9 -17.20 8.89 -14.18
N VAL A 10 -17.98 7.84 -14.48
CA VAL A 10 -19.40 7.74 -14.13
C VAL A 10 -19.60 7.77 -12.61
N VAL A 11 -18.81 7.02 -11.84
CA VAL A 11 -18.90 7.01 -10.37
C VAL A 11 -18.63 8.40 -9.80
N TYR A 12 -17.62 9.12 -10.31
CA TYR A 12 -17.36 10.51 -9.91
C TYR A 12 -18.55 11.43 -10.18
N ILE A 13 -19.14 11.37 -11.37
CA ILE A 13 -20.30 12.20 -11.73
C ILE A 13 -21.49 11.90 -10.82
N VAL A 14 -21.85 10.62 -10.67
CA VAL A 14 -22.98 10.21 -9.81
C VAL A 14 -22.76 10.68 -8.38
N SER A 15 -21.54 10.58 -7.87
CA SER A 15 -21.24 10.93 -6.49
C SER A 15 -21.33 12.43 -6.23
N ILE A 16 -20.90 13.27 -7.17
CA ILE A 16 -21.10 14.73 -7.10
C ILE A 16 -22.60 15.05 -7.12
N VAL A 17 -23.37 14.45 -8.03
CA VAL A 17 -24.83 14.70 -8.14
C VAL A 17 -25.56 14.33 -6.86
N VAL A 18 -25.27 13.15 -6.29
CA VAL A 18 -25.85 12.70 -5.01
C VAL A 18 -25.45 13.64 -3.88
N SER A 19 -24.19 14.08 -3.83
CA SER A 19 -23.70 15.01 -2.82
C SER A 19 -24.44 16.36 -2.86
N VAL A 20 -24.69 16.90 -4.06
CA VAL A 20 -25.47 18.13 -4.23
C VAL A 20 -26.92 17.94 -3.77
N PHE A 21 -27.52 16.78 -4.05
CA PHE A 21 -28.88 16.47 -3.59
C PHE A 21 -28.96 16.38 -2.07
N ILE A 22 -28.00 15.71 -1.43
CA ILE A 22 -27.90 15.64 0.03
C ILE A 22 -27.73 17.04 0.63
N PHE A 23 -26.84 17.86 0.07
CA PHE A 23 -26.66 19.24 0.53
C PHE A 23 -27.96 20.04 0.41
N SER A 24 -28.65 19.95 -0.73
CA SER A 24 -29.95 20.60 -0.92
C SER A 24 -31.00 20.13 0.08
N ALA A 25 -31.04 18.84 0.42
CA ALA A 25 -31.95 18.28 1.41
C ALA A 25 -31.62 18.76 2.83
N CYS A 26 -30.32 18.78 3.20
CA CYS A 26 -29.88 19.32 4.50
C CYS A 26 -30.19 20.81 4.64
N MET A 27 -29.97 21.61 3.59
CA MET A 27 -30.25 23.05 3.60
C MET A 27 -31.73 23.37 3.75
N LYS A 28 -32.64 22.45 3.36
CA LYS A 28 -34.09 22.62 3.54
C LYS A 28 -34.50 22.60 5.02
N ASN A 29 -33.76 21.89 5.87
CA ASN A 29 -34.04 21.81 7.32
C ASN A 29 -33.33 22.91 8.13
N VAL A 30 -32.51 23.74 7.48
CA VAL A 30 -31.75 24.82 8.11
C VAL A 30 -32.38 26.18 7.78
N THR A 31 -33.53 26.21 7.10
CA THR A 31 -34.23 27.45 6.72
C THR A 31 -34.57 28.27 7.95
N MET A 32 -34.18 29.55 7.92
CA MET A 32 -34.58 30.57 8.89
C MET A 32 -36.11 30.58 9.03
N ASN A 33 -36.62 30.10 10.16
CA ASN A 33 -37.99 30.36 10.61
C ASN A 33 -38.01 31.78 11.17
N ALA A 34 -38.44 32.72 10.34
CA ALA A 34 -38.62 34.10 10.76
C ALA A 34 -39.97 34.19 11.47
N GLU A 35 -39.94 34.19 12.79
CA GLU A 35 -41.14 34.40 13.61
C GLU A 35 -41.12 35.81 14.18
N TYR A 36 -42.27 36.48 14.10
CA TYR A 36 -42.44 37.81 14.68
C TYR A 36 -42.81 37.69 16.16
N THR A 37 -41.78 37.59 17.00
CA THR A 37 -41.92 37.50 18.45
C THR A 37 -41.66 38.85 19.14
N ALA A 38 -42.01 38.96 20.42
CA ALA A 38 -41.73 40.16 21.24
C ALA A 38 -40.22 40.50 21.41
N TYR A 39 -39.32 39.61 20.99
CA TYR A 39 -37.87 39.82 20.96
C TYR A 39 -37.38 40.35 19.60
N SER A 40 -38.18 40.19 18.55
CA SER A 40 -37.86 40.69 17.22
C SER A 40 -37.90 42.21 17.16
N LYS A 41 -36.99 42.83 16.40
CA LYS A 41 -36.95 44.28 16.20
C LYS A 41 -37.46 44.58 14.81
N ALA A 42 -38.53 45.35 14.69
CA ALA A 42 -39.08 45.66 13.38
C ALA A 42 -39.71 47.04 13.36
N GLU A 43 -39.68 47.66 12.19
CA GLU A 43 -40.19 49.01 11.96
C GLU A 43 -40.88 49.07 10.59
N ASP A 44 -42.03 49.75 10.53
CA ASP A 44 -42.73 50.00 9.27
C ASP A 44 -42.16 51.26 8.59
N GLY A 45 -41.46 51.08 7.47
CA GLY A 45 -40.91 52.16 6.66
C GLY A 45 -41.91 52.75 5.64
N GLY A 46 -43.17 52.32 5.68
CA GLY A 46 -44.26 52.72 4.79
C GLY A 46 -44.29 51.88 3.50
N ASP A 47 -43.22 51.90 2.71
CA ASP A 47 -43.10 51.11 1.47
C ASP A 47 -42.56 49.69 1.69
N ARG A 48 -41.81 49.49 2.77
CA ARG A 48 -41.16 48.24 3.16
C ARG A 48 -41.14 48.10 4.67
N VAL A 49 -41.17 46.87 5.13
CA VAL A 49 -40.92 46.49 6.52
C VAL A 49 -39.44 46.21 6.71
N PHE A 50 -38.84 46.80 7.73
CA PHE A 50 -37.49 46.47 8.15
C PHE A 50 -37.58 45.57 9.37
N TYR A 51 -37.07 44.35 9.25
CA TYR A 51 -37.11 43.34 10.30
C TYR A 51 -35.69 42.93 10.66
N ALA A 52 -35.39 42.85 11.95
CA ALA A 52 -34.11 42.41 12.47
C ALA A 52 -34.31 41.31 13.52
N GLN A 53 -33.45 40.30 13.41
CA GLN A 53 -33.41 39.15 14.30
C GLN A 53 -31.95 38.85 14.64
N ASN A 54 -31.69 38.59 15.91
CA ASN A 54 -30.38 38.14 16.36
C ASN A 54 -30.22 36.65 16.05
N MET A 55 -29.05 36.26 15.51
CA MET A 55 -28.73 34.89 15.12
C MET A 55 -27.33 34.50 15.61
N GLY A 56 -27.26 33.85 16.78
CA GLY A 56 -25.97 33.57 17.43
C GLY A 56 -25.23 34.87 17.76
N LYS A 57 -23.98 35.03 17.29
CA LYS A 57 -23.20 36.29 17.43
C LYS A 57 -23.32 37.19 16.20
N ALA A 58 -24.51 37.32 15.63
CA ALA A 58 -24.76 38.22 14.50
C ALA A 58 -26.22 38.67 14.47
N GLY A 59 -26.47 39.98 14.62
CA GLY A 59 -27.74 40.60 14.30
C GLY A 59 -27.91 40.70 12.79
N ARG A 60 -29.01 40.17 12.26
CA ARG A 60 -29.33 40.24 10.84
C ARG A 60 -30.58 41.07 10.63
N MET A 61 -30.53 41.94 9.64
CA MET A 61 -31.63 42.82 9.27
C MET A 61 -32.02 42.58 7.81
N PHE A 62 -33.31 42.64 7.54
CA PHE A 62 -33.95 42.29 6.29
C PHE A 62 -34.90 43.41 5.88
N SER A 63 -34.88 43.76 4.60
CA SER A 63 -35.86 44.66 4.00
C SER A 63 -36.88 43.81 3.24
N VAL A 64 -38.13 43.82 3.70
CA VAL A 64 -39.21 42.91 3.29
C VAL A 64 -40.39 43.74 2.75
N ASN A 65 -41.06 43.28 1.71
CA ASN A 65 -42.34 43.88 1.29
C ASN A 65 -43.53 43.17 1.95
N ASP A 66 -44.74 43.70 1.71
CA ASP A 66 -45.99 43.15 2.22
C ASP A 66 -46.28 41.70 1.75
N GLU A 67 -45.62 41.22 0.69
CA GLU A 67 -45.74 39.83 0.20
C GLU A 67 -44.69 38.87 0.80
N GLY A 68 -43.84 39.35 1.71
CA GLY A 68 -42.76 38.59 2.35
C GLY A 68 -41.49 38.42 1.51
N ARG A 69 -41.37 39.08 0.36
CA ARG A 69 -40.15 39.00 -0.47
C ARG A 69 -39.03 39.89 0.11
N VAL A 70 -37.89 39.26 0.36
CA VAL A 70 -36.69 39.95 0.87
C VAL A 70 -35.90 40.61 -0.28
N TYR A 71 -35.66 41.91 -0.19
CA TYR A 71 -34.82 42.64 -1.15
C TYR A 71 -33.35 42.64 -0.75
N ASP A 72 -33.08 43.16 0.44
CA ASP A 72 -31.73 43.43 0.91
C ASP A 72 -31.55 42.88 2.33
N THR A 73 -30.29 42.61 2.69
CA THR A 73 -29.92 42.03 3.98
C THR A 73 -28.66 42.71 4.52
N PHE A 74 -28.65 43.01 5.82
CA PHE A 74 -27.49 43.51 6.55
C PHE A 74 -27.11 42.55 7.68
N SER A 75 -25.82 42.55 8.05
CA SER A 75 -25.29 41.75 9.15
C SER A 75 -24.41 42.64 10.03
N SER A 76 -24.68 42.66 11.33
CA SER A 76 -23.90 43.39 12.35
C SER A 76 -22.43 42.97 12.34
N ARG A 77 -22.10 41.73 11.94
CA ARG A 77 -20.71 41.28 11.79
C ARG A 77 -19.92 42.03 10.72
N SER A 78 -20.58 42.67 9.76
CA SER A 78 -19.87 43.50 8.77
C SER A 78 -19.18 44.72 9.38
N ILE A 79 -19.57 45.07 10.61
CA ILE A 79 -19.05 46.17 11.43
C ILE A 79 -18.50 45.69 12.79
N ASP A 80 -18.24 44.38 12.91
CA ASP A 80 -17.66 43.75 14.10
C ASP A 80 -18.52 43.87 15.38
N GLU A 81 -19.86 43.87 15.22
CA GLU A 81 -20.83 43.88 16.32
C GLU A 81 -21.69 42.60 16.34
N ASP A 82 -22.25 42.25 17.50
CA ASP A 82 -22.85 40.94 17.73
C ASP A 82 -24.38 40.93 17.57
N ARG A 83 -25.09 41.96 18.02
CA ARG A 83 -26.56 42.00 18.08
C ARG A 83 -27.13 43.32 17.56
N ILE A 84 -28.41 43.31 17.21
CA ILE A 84 -29.24 44.50 16.92
C ILE A 84 -30.26 44.61 18.07
N GLU A 85 -30.27 45.75 18.75
CA GLU A 85 -31.05 46.00 19.96
C GLU A 85 -32.25 46.93 19.71
N GLY A 86 -32.16 47.79 18.69
CA GLY A 86 -33.20 48.75 18.33
C GLY A 86 -33.16 49.11 16.85
N LEU A 87 -34.31 49.50 16.31
CA LEU A 87 -34.51 49.85 14.90
C LEU A 87 -35.47 51.04 14.82
N SER A 88 -35.20 52.00 13.95
CA SER A 88 -36.10 53.13 13.68
C SER A 88 -35.87 53.66 12.27
N VAL A 89 -36.91 54.14 11.61
CA VAL A 89 -36.86 54.67 10.25
C VAL A 89 -37.19 56.16 10.28
N HIS A 90 -36.31 56.99 9.73
CA HIS A 90 -36.54 58.42 9.61
C HIS A 90 -36.12 58.94 8.23
N GLY A 91 -37.07 59.50 7.49
CA GLY A 91 -36.85 59.96 6.11
C GLY A 91 -36.46 58.81 5.17
N ASP A 92 -35.30 58.92 4.53
CA ASP A 92 -34.74 57.92 3.61
C ASP A 92 -33.67 57.02 4.25
N SER A 93 -33.51 57.11 5.57
CA SER A 93 -32.49 56.38 6.32
C SER A 93 -33.11 55.43 7.35
N VAL A 94 -32.46 54.28 7.51
CA VAL A 94 -32.77 53.28 8.53
C VAL A 94 -31.68 53.35 9.59
N TYR A 95 -32.08 53.58 10.84
CA TYR A 95 -31.17 53.64 11.96
C TYR A 95 -31.31 52.38 12.79
N ALA A 96 -30.18 51.84 13.27
CA ALA A 96 -30.19 50.71 14.17
C ALA A 96 -29.19 50.90 15.31
N VAL A 97 -29.55 50.41 16.49
CA VAL A 97 -28.62 50.28 17.62
C VAL A 97 -28.10 48.85 17.60
N VAL A 98 -26.78 48.72 17.55
CA VAL A 98 -26.08 47.44 17.60
C VAL A 98 -25.26 47.34 18.86
N SER A 99 -25.12 46.13 19.39
CA SER A 99 -24.37 45.87 20.62
C SER A 99 -23.35 44.74 20.43
N SER A 100 -22.28 44.78 21.23
CA SER A 100 -21.37 43.67 21.44
C SER A 100 -20.97 43.56 22.91
N LEU A 101 -20.87 42.32 23.38
CA LEU A 101 -20.42 42.03 24.74
C LEU A 101 -18.92 41.78 24.70
N VAL A 102 -18.14 42.65 25.35
CA VAL A 102 -16.67 42.56 25.38
C VAL A 102 -16.22 42.19 26.79
N ALA A 103 -15.45 41.12 26.90
CA ALA A 103 -14.77 40.75 28.14
C ALA A 103 -13.54 41.64 28.31
N GLU A 104 -13.55 42.48 29.33
CA GLU A 104 -12.42 43.33 29.71
C GLU A 104 -11.74 42.74 30.94
N PRO A 105 -10.40 42.73 30.99
CA PRO A 105 -9.69 42.27 32.18
C PRO A 105 -9.97 43.21 33.35
N ASP A 106 -10.52 42.66 34.42
CA ASP A 106 -10.82 43.32 35.69
C ASP A 106 -9.97 42.68 36.79
N GLY A 107 -8.68 43.04 36.88
CA GLY A 107 -7.71 42.44 37.80
C GLY A 107 -6.93 41.25 37.22
N GLU A 108 -6.18 40.53 38.07
CA GLU A 108 -5.29 39.43 37.65
C GLU A 108 -6.05 38.12 37.29
N ASP A 109 -7.28 37.91 37.78
CA ASP A 109 -8.03 36.66 37.61
C ASP A 109 -9.56 36.84 37.31
N SER A 110 -10.04 38.07 37.07
CA SER A 110 -11.45 38.31 36.73
C SER A 110 -11.61 39.09 35.41
N GLU A 111 -12.65 38.73 34.65
CA GLU A 111 -13.08 39.45 33.45
C GLU A 111 -14.41 40.15 33.77
N LYS A 112 -14.49 41.46 33.56
CA LYS A 112 -15.74 42.21 33.59
C LYS A 112 -16.32 42.23 32.18
N LEU A 113 -17.55 41.75 32.03
CA LEU A 113 -18.27 41.80 30.76
C LEU A 113 -18.93 43.18 30.63
N THR A 114 -18.50 43.97 29.66
CA THR A 114 -19.05 45.30 29.38
C THR A 114 -19.84 45.26 28.07
N ASN A 115 -21.10 45.70 28.10
CA ASN A 115 -21.92 45.87 26.90
C ASN A 115 -21.56 47.19 26.21
N TYR A 116 -21.01 47.09 25.00
CA TYR A 116 -20.77 48.22 24.13
C TYR A 116 -21.90 48.37 23.11
N TYR A 117 -22.31 49.61 22.88
CA TYR A 117 -23.33 49.99 21.92
C TYR A 117 -22.74 50.88 20.84
N ARG A 118 -23.37 50.83 19.66
CA ARG A 118 -23.08 51.71 18.53
C ARG A 118 -24.38 51.99 17.78
N VAL A 119 -24.56 53.20 17.28
CA VAL A 119 -25.68 53.52 16.38
C VAL A 119 -25.16 53.55 14.94
N ILE A 120 -25.92 52.94 14.04
CA ILE A 120 -25.61 52.89 12.61
C ILE A 120 -26.74 53.55 11.81
N CYS A 121 -26.35 54.18 10.71
CA CYS A 121 -27.25 54.73 9.71
C CYS A 121 -27.04 54.01 8.39
N LEU A 122 -28.14 53.50 7.84
CA LEU A 122 -28.18 52.72 6.61
C LEU A 122 -29.14 53.39 5.63
N ASP A 123 -28.94 53.19 4.33
CA ASP A 123 -29.96 53.53 3.34
C ASP A 123 -31.12 52.51 3.33
N ARG A 124 -32.19 52.80 2.57
CA ARG A 124 -33.32 51.86 2.39
C ARG A 124 -32.95 50.52 1.74
N THR A 125 -31.73 50.38 1.20
CA THR A 125 -31.17 49.12 0.69
C THR A 125 -30.25 48.42 1.69
N LEU A 126 -30.28 48.87 2.95
CA LEU A 126 -29.48 48.37 4.06
C LEU A 126 -27.97 48.46 3.85
N ARG A 127 -27.49 49.46 3.09
CA ARG A 127 -26.07 49.76 2.96
C ARG A 127 -25.67 50.80 3.99
N LEU A 128 -24.59 50.50 4.70
CA LEU A 128 -24.06 51.34 5.77
C LEU A 128 -23.55 52.66 5.19
N GLN A 129 -24.07 53.78 5.70
CA GLN A 129 -23.61 55.13 5.34
C GLN A 129 -22.66 55.67 6.40
N THR A 130 -23.10 55.68 7.66
CA THR A 130 -22.37 56.27 8.79
C THR A 130 -22.63 55.47 10.07
N MET A 131 -21.74 55.62 11.06
CA MET A 131 -21.87 55.01 12.38
C MET A 131 -21.22 55.88 13.46
N THR A 132 -21.55 55.59 14.72
CA THR A 132 -20.90 56.22 15.89
C THR A 132 -19.66 55.45 16.32
N GLU A 133 -18.83 56.06 17.17
CA GLU A 133 -17.88 55.30 18.00
C GLU A 133 -18.63 54.36 18.95
N ARG A 134 -17.92 53.38 19.52
CA ARG A 134 -18.49 52.54 20.58
C ARG A 134 -18.64 53.35 21.85
N PHE A 135 -19.74 53.13 22.56
CA PHE A 135 -20.00 53.71 23.87
C PHE A 135 -20.59 52.65 24.81
N ALA A 136 -20.37 52.80 26.11
CA ALA A 136 -20.92 51.95 27.14
C ALA A 136 -21.57 52.83 28.20
N PHE A 137 -22.50 52.25 28.97
CA PHE A 137 -23.09 52.90 30.13
C PHE A 137 -22.50 52.30 31.41
N ASP A 138 -22.37 53.12 32.45
CA ASP A 138 -21.78 52.71 33.73
C ASP A 138 -22.68 51.75 34.54
N GLU A 139 -23.99 51.79 34.28
CA GLU A 139 -24.99 50.91 34.91
C GLU A 139 -25.50 49.91 33.86
N ASP A 140 -25.74 48.67 34.28
CA ASP A 140 -26.45 47.68 33.46
C ASP A 140 -27.87 48.22 33.20
N MET A 141 -28.13 48.73 32.01
CA MET A 141 -29.44 49.22 31.60
C MET A 141 -29.93 48.42 30.39
N ILE A 142 -31.24 48.16 30.34
CA ILE A 142 -31.86 47.40 29.25
C ILE A 142 -32.42 48.38 28.23
N LEU A 143 -31.92 48.34 26.98
CA LEU A 143 -32.48 49.14 25.90
C LEU A 143 -33.86 48.59 25.52
N THR A 144 -34.90 49.39 25.73
CA THR A 144 -36.29 48.98 25.43
C THR A 144 -36.88 49.73 24.24
N GLY A 145 -36.37 50.92 23.93
CA GLY A 145 -36.85 51.75 22.84
C GLY A 145 -35.74 52.54 22.14
N PHE A 146 -35.89 52.73 20.84
CA PHE A 146 -35.00 53.57 20.03
C PHE A 146 -35.82 54.32 18.98
N SER A 147 -35.63 55.63 18.89
CA SER A 147 -36.30 56.48 17.90
C SER A 147 -35.31 57.43 17.24
N ALA A 148 -35.45 57.60 15.93
CA ALA A 148 -34.73 58.58 15.14
C ALA A 148 -35.69 59.66 14.65
N GLU A 149 -35.40 60.91 14.95
CA GLU A 149 -36.28 62.05 14.64
C GLU A 149 -35.46 63.26 14.18
N ALA A 150 -36.12 64.31 13.70
CA ALA A 150 -35.46 65.53 13.24
C ALA A 150 -34.61 66.20 14.34
N GLY A 151 -34.94 65.98 15.61
CA GLY A 151 -34.24 66.51 16.77
C GLY A 151 -32.98 65.73 17.18
N GLY A 152 -32.76 64.52 16.66
CA GLY A 152 -31.65 63.66 17.04
C GLY A 152 -32.03 62.18 17.14
N LEU A 153 -31.15 61.41 17.77
CA LEU A 153 -31.33 59.99 18.05
C LEU A 153 -31.62 59.83 19.55
N PHE A 154 -32.67 59.09 19.91
CA PHE A 154 -33.07 58.89 21.30
C PHE A 154 -33.01 57.42 21.67
N LEU A 155 -32.25 57.11 22.72
CA LEU A 155 -32.15 55.77 23.29
C LEU A 155 -32.90 55.74 24.62
N THR A 156 -33.89 54.86 24.73
CA THR A 156 -34.74 54.73 25.91
C THR A 156 -34.42 53.43 26.65
N TYR A 157 -34.00 53.59 27.90
CA TYR A 157 -33.56 52.50 28.76
C TYR A 157 -34.46 52.35 29.97
N VAL A 158 -34.62 51.10 30.40
CA VAL A 158 -35.25 50.72 31.66
C VAL A 158 -34.19 50.10 32.55
N THR A 159 -34.19 50.44 33.84
CA THR A 159 -33.28 49.81 34.82
C THR A 159 -33.62 48.32 35.00
N PRO A 160 -32.67 47.44 35.39
CA PRO A 160 -32.91 46.00 35.45
C PRO A 160 -34.00 45.57 36.46
N ASP A 161 -34.28 46.41 37.44
CA ASP A 161 -35.35 46.27 38.41
C ASP A 161 -36.67 46.96 37.98
N GLY A 162 -36.66 47.64 36.83
CA GLY A 162 -37.79 48.39 36.27
C GLY A 162 -38.18 49.65 37.06
N SER A 163 -37.37 50.08 38.04
CA SER A 163 -37.70 51.20 38.92
C SER A 163 -37.63 52.57 38.23
N ALA A 164 -36.89 52.70 37.14
CA ALA A 164 -36.77 53.95 36.40
C ALA A 164 -36.58 53.76 34.88
N VAL A 165 -37.07 54.75 34.12
CA VAL A 165 -36.78 54.96 32.70
C VAL A 165 -35.81 56.12 32.57
N ARG A 166 -34.79 55.98 31.71
CA ARG A 166 -33.87 57.06 31.32
C ARG A 166 -33.81 57.18 29.81
N VAL A 167 -33.88 58.42 29.31
CA VAL A 167 -33.77 58.73 27.89
C VAL A 167 -32.48 59.51 27.65
N PHE A 168 -31.69 59.00 26.73
CA PHE A 168 -30.46 59.62 26.27
C PHE A 168 -30.62 60.11 24.84
N SER A 169 -30.20 61.34 24.58
CA SER A 169 -30.18 61.93 23.24
C SER A 169 -28.77 61.98 22.68
N MET A 170 -28.69 61.85 21.37
CA MET A 170 -27.45 61.94 20.60
C MET A 170 -27.70 62.75 19.32
N SER A 171 -26.75 63.62 18.97
CA SER A 171 -26.83 64.39 17.73
C SER A 171 -26.57 63.50 16.51
N LEU A 172 -27.30 63.73 15.42
CA LEU A 172 -27.01 63.10 14.12
C LEU A 172 -25.59 63.39 13.61
N ASN A 173 -24.93 64.46 14.09
CA ASN A 173 -23.54 64.79 13.73
C ASN A 173 -22.51 63.83 14.32
N GLU A 174 -22.88 63.00 15.31
CA GLU A 174 -22.01 61.96 15.86
C GLU A 174 -21.84 60.78 14.90
N LEU A 175 -22.75 60.63 13.92
CA LEU A 175 -22.65 59.62 12.88
C LEU A 175 -21.63 60.03 11.81
N LYS A 176 -20.53 59.27 11.73
CA LYS A 176 -19.41 59.53 10.81
C LYS A 176 -19.17 58.35 9.89
N ILE A 177 -18.49 58.58 8.77
CA ILE A 177 -18.04 57.50 7.88
C ILE A 177 -17.00 56.64 8.62
N ARG A 178 -17.04 55.32 8.42
CA ARG A 178 -16.18 54.33 9.12
C ARG A 178 -14.71 54.75 9.22
N ASP A 179 -14.14 55.26 8.14
CA ASP A 179 -12.70 55.59 8.05
C ASP A 179 -12.30 56.87 8.79
N VAL A 180 -13.28 57.64 9.30
CA VAL A 180 -13.08 58.95 9.97
C VAL A 180 -13.28 58.83 11.49
N LEU A 181 -13.55 57.63 12.00
CA LEU A 181 -13.63 57.34 13.43
C LEU A 181 -12.22 57.48 14.06
N MET A 182 -12.07 58.39 15.03
CA MET A 182 -10.79 58.78 15.64
C MET A 182 -10.73 58.51 17.15
N GLY A 183 -11.64 57.72 17.71
CA GLY A 183 -11.65 57.36 19.13
C GLY A 183 -11.99 58.51 20.07
N ALA A 184 -12.70 59.55 19.58
CA ALA A 184 -13.02 60.75 20.35
C ALA A 184 -14.18 60.56 21.36
N GLY A 185 -14.74 59.35 21.48
CA GLY A 185 -15.95 59.08 22.25
C GLY A 185 -17.21 59.61 21.54
N VAL A 186 -18.38 59.25 22.07
CA VAL A 186 -19.68 59.75 21.59
C VAL A 186 -20.27 60.66 22.67
N ASN A 187 -20.72 61.86 22.32
CA ASN A 187 -21.43 62.70 23.27
C ASN A 187 -22.88 62.22 23.41
N ILE A 188 -23.24 61.78 24.61
CA ILE A 188 -24.57 61.25 24.93
C ILE A 188 -25.09 62.01 26.15
N GLU A 189 -26.22 62.70 25.99
CA GLU A 189 -26.80 63.55 27.02
C GLU A 189 -28.10 62.94 27.53
N GLY A 190 -28.23 62.76 28.85
CA GLY A 190 -29.48 62.34 29.48
C GLY A 190 -30.49 63.49 29.51
N ILE A 191 -31.61 63.35 28.81
CA ILE A 191 -32.58 64.45 28.61
C ILE A 191 -33.83 64.32 29.48
N ARG A 192 -34.21 63.09 29.85
CA ARG A 192 -35.44 62.84 30.61
C ARG A 192 -35.31 61.56 31.45
N SER A 193 -35.90 61.56 32.63
CA SER A 193 -36.05 60.36 33.45
C SER A 193 -37.44 60.32 34.09
N ARG A 194 -37.92 59.11 34.38
CA ARG A 194 -39.19 58.86 35.07
C ARG A 194 -39.00 57.69 36.03
N TYR A 195 -39.55 57.81 37.24
CA TYR A 195 -39.54 56.74 38.24
C TYR A 195 -40.91 56.06 38.28
N ALA A 196 -40.92 54.76 38.55
CA ALA A 196 -42.13 53.98 38.68
C ALA A 196 -42.84 54.30 40.01
N ASP A 197 -44.16 54.15 40.03
CA ASP A 197 -44.95 54.29 41.26
C ASP A 197 -44.64 53.14 42.23
N VAL A 198 -44.93 53.33 43.53
CA VAL A 198 -44.62 52.33 44.57
C VAL A 198 -45.36 51.01 44.28
N GLY A 199 -44.60 49.92 44.12
CA GLY A 199 -45.14 48.60 43.77
C GLY A 199 -45.32 48.37 42.27
N ARG A 200 -45.03 49.36 41.43
CA ARG A 200 -45.04 49.24 39.97
C ARG A 200 -43.63 49.24 39.42
N PHE A 201 -43.46 48.65 38.25
CA PHE A 201 -42.20 48.72 37.53
C PHE A 201 -42.43 48.85 36.03
N PHE A 202 -41.53 49.55 35.35
CA PHE A 202 -41.57 49.68 33.91
C PHE A 202 -41.03 48.42 33.26
N VAL A 203 -41.71 47.98 32.21
CA VAL A 203 -41.32 46.81 31.42
C VAL A 203 -40.77 47.25 30.07
N GLN A 204 -41.40 48.26 29.46
CA GLN A 204 -40.97 48.87 28.20
C GLN A 204 -41.19 50.37 28.26
N ALA A 205 -40.33 51.11 27.58
CA ALA A 205 -40.51 52.53 27.38
C ALA A 205 -39.92 52.96 26.04
N VAL A 206 -40.61 53.89 25.38
CA VAL A 206 -40.14 54.50 24.12
C VAL A 206 -40.36 55.99 24.23
N TYR A 207 -39.30 56.75 23.94
CA TYR A 207 -39.41 58.19 23.72
C TYR A 207 -39.73 58.43 22.24
N HIS A 208 -40.85 59.07 21.95
CA HIS A 208 -41.25 59.38 20.58
C HIS A 208 -41.97 60.73 20.52
N ASP A 209 -41.61 61.56 19.54
CA ASP A 209 -42.22 62.86 19.22
C ASP A 209 -42.30 63.81 20.43
N GLY A 210 -41.29 63.78 21.31
CA GLY A 210 -41.21 64.65 22.49
C GLY A 210 -41.80 64.04 23.77
N ASP A 211 -42.61 62.99 23.64
CA ASP A 211 -43.29 62.31 24.74
C ASP A 211 -42.65 60.96 25.09
N MET A 212 -42.77 60.59 26.37
CA MET A 212 -42.26 59.31 26.88
C MET A 212 -43.45 58.40 27.13
N GLU A 213 -43.66 57.46 26.22
CA GLU A 213 -44.61 56.37 26.41
C GLU A 213 -43.95 55.28 27.25
N VAL A 214 -44.68 54.78 28.25
CA VAL A 214 -44.19 53.76 29.18
C VAL A 214 -45.25 52.71 29.36
N ARG A 215 -44.82 51.46 29.49
CA ARG A 215 -45.67 50.32 29.83
C ARG A 215 -45.21 49.76 31.16
N THR A 216 -46.12 49.69 32.12
CA THR A 216 -45.88 49.04 33.41
C THR A 216 -46.26 47.56 33.36
N ASP A 217 -46.04 46.89 34.47
CA ASP A 217 -46.36 45.48 34.68
C ASP A 217 -47.87 45.18 34.78
N ALA A 218 -48.73 46.19 34.94
CA ALA A 218 -50.19 46.06 34.86
C ALA A 218 -50.77 46.36 33.48
N ASP A 219 -49.97 46.90 32.56
CA ASP A 219 -50.47 47.42 31.29
C ASP A 219 -50.34 46.37 30.19
N ALA A 220 -51.46 46.08 29.53
CA ALA A 220 -51.47 45.35 28.28
C ALA A 220 -50.70 46.15 27.20
N PRO A 221 -50.06 45.47 26.22
CA PRO A 221 -49.39 46.16 25.12
C PRO A 221 -50.42 46.88 24.23
N GLU A 222 -50.47 48.21 24.34
CA GLU A 222 -51.31 49.08 23.51
C GLU A 222 -50.44 50.11 22.75
N GLY A 223 -50.98 50.69 21.68
CA GLY A 223 -50.31 51.74 20.91
C GLY A 223 -48.99 51.29 20.29
N ILE A 224 -47.90 52.01 20.58
CA ILE A 224 -46.55 51.73 20.05
C ILE A 224 -46.00 50.38 20.57
N PHE A 225 -46.52 49.87 21.69
CA PHE A 225 -46.09 48.59 22.26
C PHE A 225 -46.88 47.38 21.72
N ALA A 226 -47.97 47.60 20.99
CA ALA A 226 -48.77 46.52 20.41
C ALA A 226 -48.06 45.89 19.19
N PRO A 227 -48.17 44.56 18.99
CA PRO A 227 -47.63 43.90 17.80
C PRO A 227 -48.26 44.50 16.53
N ASN A 228 -47.43 44.86 15.54
CA ASN A 228 -47.92 45.42 14.29
C ASN A 228 -48.32 44.30 13.33
N GLU A 229 -49.63 44.13 13.07
CA GLU A 229 -50.18 43.08 12.19
C GLU A 229 -49.58 43.08 10.78
N ARG A 230 -49.27 44.26 10.22
CA ARG A 230 -48.65 44.38 8.89
C ARG A 230 -47.23 43.83 8.89
N VAL A 231 -46.47 44.12 9.95
CA VAL A 231 -45.11 43.62 10.13
C VAL A 231 -45.14 42.11 10.35
N ALA A 232 -46.03 41.62 11.21
CA ALA A 232 -46.22 40.20 11.48
C ALA A 232 -46.48 39.41 10.19
N GLY A 233 -47.46 39.85 9.37
CA GLY A 233 -47.79 39.18 8.10
C GLY A 233 -46.67 39.20 7.05
N ALA A 234 -45.86 40.27 7.02
CA ALA A 234 -44.70 40.35 6.13
C ALA A 234 -43.56 39.41 6.57
N VAL A 235 -43.36 39.25 7.88
CA VAL A 235 -42.33 38.37 8.46
C VAL A 235 -42.72 36.89 8.32
N GLU A 236 -43.98 36.53 8.60
CA GLU A 236 -44.48 35.15 8.51
C GLU A 236 -44.37 34.60 7.06
N ASN A 237 -44.59 35.45 6.07
CA ASN A 237 -44.50 35.09 4.65
C ASN A 237 -43.09 35.23 4.06
N MET A 238 -42.07 35.45 4.88
CA MET A 238 -40.74 35.85 4.43
C MET A 238 -40.06 34.77 3.57
N LYS A 239 -39.61 35.16 2.37
CA LYS A 239 -38.94 34.27 1.39
C LYS A 239 -37.61 34.84 0.91
N LEU A 240 -36.56 34.08 1.18
CA LEU A 240 -35.19 34.37 0.73
C LEU A 240 -34.93 33.77 -0.67
N ASN A 241 -34.25 34.52 -1.53
CA ASN A 241 -33.73 34.00 -2.81
C ASN A 241 -32.50 33.10 -2.57
N PRO A 242 -32.27 32.04 -3.39
CA PRO A 242 -31.05 31.23 -3.37
C PRO A 242 -29.73 31.97 -3.11
N MET A 243 -29.52 33.15 -3.72
CA MET A 243 -28.28 33.92 -3.51
C MET A 243 -28.18 34.53 -2.09
N GLN A 244 -29.31 34.97 -1.52
CA GLN A 244 -29.38 35.45 -0.14
C GLN A 244 -29.17 34.29 0.84
N LEU A 245 -29.72 33.10 0.52
CA LEU A 245 -29.57 31.88 1.30
C LEU A 245 -28.10 31.40 1.33
N ILE A 246 -27.39 31.47 0.20
CA ILE A 246 -25.95 31.19 0.13
C ILE A 246 -25.15 32.19 0.99
N LYS A 247 -25.48 33.49 0.96
CA LYS A 247 -24.84 34.48 1.85
C LYS A 247 -25.14 34.20 3.33
N LEU A 248 -26.37 33.77 3.63
CA LEU A 248 -26.82 33.46 4.99
C LEU A 248 -26.01 32.30 5.58
N TYR A 249 -25.78 31.25 4.78
CA TYR A 249 -25.16 29.98 5.20
C TYR A 249 -23.80 29.69 4.55
N TYR A 250 -23.04 30.73 4.16
CA TYR A 250 -21.78 30.57 3.43
C TYR A 250 -20.75 29.68 4.17
N GLN A 251 -20.76 29.70 5.51
CA GLN A 251 -19.90 28.81 6.32
C GLN A 251 -20.24 27.33 6.10
N TYR A 252 -21.52 26.96 6.03
CA TYR A 252 -21.94 25.59 5.74
C TYR A 252 -21.57 25.18 4.31
N LEU A 253 -21.60 26.11 3.36
CA LEU A 253 -21.14 25.86 1.99
C LEU A 253 -19.63 25.57 1.94
N ILE A 254 -18.81 26.30 2.70
CA ILE A 254 -17.37 26.00 2.81
C ILE A 254 -17.16 24.58 3.34
N TRP A 255 -17.83 24.23 4.45
CA TRP A 255 -17.70 22.89 5.03
C TRP A 255 -18.15 21.79 4.07
N TYR A 256 -19.21 22.03 3.31
CA TYR A 256 -19.66 21.14 2.24
C TYR A 256 -18.59 20.96 1.16
N LEU A 257 -17.97 22.04 0.67
CA LEU A 257 -16.90 21.98 -0.33
C LEU A 257 -15.67 21.23 0.19
N VAL A 258 -15.28 21.46 1.45
CA VAL A 258 -14.19 20.73 2.10
C VAL A 258 -14.51 19.23 2.18
N ALA A 259 -15.71 18.87 2.63
CA ALA A 259 -16.16 17.48 2.70
C ALA A 259 -16.20 16.81 1.31
N LEU A 260 -16.64 17.53 0.28
CA LEU A 260 -16.64 17.06 -1.11
C LEU A 260 -15.22 16.78 -1.61
N ILE A 261 -14.26 17.67 -1.33
CA ILE A 261 -12.84 17.46 -1.71
C ILE A 261 -12.28 16.21 -1.02
N ILE A 262 -12.50 16.06 0.29
CA ILE A 262 -12.06 14.88 1.05
C ILE A 262 -12.64 13.61 0.44
N TRP A 263 -13.94 13.62 0.14
CA TRP A 263 -14.62 12.50 -0.50
C TRP A 263 -14.03 12.15 -1.87
N LEU A 264 -13.73 13.14 -2.71
CA LEU A 264 -13.09 12.93 -4.01
C LEU A 264 -11.67 12.33 -3.88
N ILE A 265 -10.92 12.71 -2.85
CA ILE A 265 -9.61 12.13 -2.51
C ILE A 265 -9.76 10.66 -2.09
N ILE A 266 -10.73 10.35 -1.24
CA ILE A 266 -11.03 8.96 -0.84
C ILE A 266 -11.39 8.12 -2.07
N LEU A 267 -12.23 8.64 -2.95
CA LEU A 267 -12.64 7.98 -4.19
C LEU A 267 -11.43 7.75 -5.12
N TYR A 268 -10.49 8.69 -5.17
CA TYR A 268 -9.25 8.55 -5.92
C TYR A 268 -8.37 7.44 -5.34
N LEU A 269 -8.20 7.41 -4.02
CA LEU A 269 -7.44 6.37 -3.34
C LEU A 269 -8.06 4.99 -3.57
N LEU A 270 -9.38 4.86 -3.44
CA LEU A 270 -10.12 3.63 -3.76
C LEU A 270 -9.93 3.20 -5.22
N SER A 271 -10.01 4.12 -6.17
CA SER A 271 -9.77 3.84 -7.59
C SER A 271 -8.33 3.34 -7.85
N ARG A 272 -7.34 3.99 -7.23
CA ARG A 272 -5.93 3.59 -7.32
C ARG A 272 -5.70 2.23 -6.68
N MET A 273 -6.37 1.96 -5.56
CA MET A 273 -6.40 0.65 -4.93
C MET A 273 -6.92 -0.40 -5.90
N PHE A 274 -8.11 -0.24 -6.48
CA PHE A 274 -8.64 -1.22 -7.44
C PHE A 274 -7.71 -1.45 -8.63
N THR A 275 -6.91 -0.45 -9.00
CA THR A 275 -5.95 -0.56 -10.10
C THR A 275 -4.73 -1.42 -9.75
N ASN A 276 -4.27 -1.38 -8.49
CA ASN A 276 -3.08 -2.07 -8.03
C ASN A 276 -3.43 -3.49 -7.52
N ARG A 277 -3.00 -4.55 -8.22
CA ARG A 277 -3.40 -5.96 -8.00
C ARG A 277 -2.92 -6.60 -6.68
N ASN A 278 -2.51 -5.82 -5.68
CA ASN A 278 -2.04 -6.36 -4.41
C ASN A 278 -3.23 -6.72 -3.50
N ARG A 279 -3.62 -8.00 -3.52
CA ARG A 279 -4.79 -8.48 -2.78
C ARG A 279 -4.70 -8.26 -1.27
N SER A 280 -3.51 -8.29 -0.68
CA SER A 280 -3.33 -8.09 0.76
C SER A 280 -3.70 -6.66 1.19
N PHE A 281 -3.43 -5.66 0.33
CA PHE A 281 -3.76 -4.27 0.62
C PHE A 281 -5.28 -4.02 0.63
N TYR A 282 -6.06 -4.73 -0.19
CA TYR A 282 -7.53 -4.62 -0.17
C TYR A 282 -8.11 -5.11 1.14
N TYR A 283 -7.63 -6.24 1.65
CA TYR A 283 -8.13 -6.78 2.91
C TYR A 283 -7.85 -5.83 4.07
N VAL A 284 -6.65 -5.24 4.14
CA VAL A 284 -6.33 -4.22 5.16
C VAL A 284 -7.28 -3.03 5.06
N ALA A 285 -7.44 -2.44 3.87
CA ALA A 285 -8.28 -1.25 3.74
C ALA A 285 -9.77 -1.51 4.04
N ILE A 286 -10.30 -2.69 3.69
CA ILE A 286 -11.67 -3.08 4.06
C ILE A 286 -11.79 -3.22 5.57
N VAL A 287 -10.83 -3.88 6.22
CA VAL A 287 -10.83 -4.04 7.68
C VAL A 287 -10.71 -2.69 8.38
N GLU A 288 -9.83 -1.79 7.92
CA GLU A 288 -9.70 -0.42 8.43
C GLU A 288 -10.99 0.39 8.26
N LEU A 289 -11.67 0.27 7.10
CA LEU A 289 -12.95 0.93 6.86
C LEU A 289 -14.02 0.42 7.82
N VAL A 290 -14.11 -0.90 8.01
CA VAL A 290 -15.08 -1.51 8.93
C VAL A 290 -14.78 -1.10 10.37
N LEU A 291 -13.51 -1.10 10.78
CA LEU A 291 -13.09 -0.60 12.09
C LEU A 291 -13.47 0.86 12.29
N LEU A 292 -13.22 1.72 11.29
CA LEU A 292 -13.58 3.13 11.35
C LEU A 292 -15.09 3.31 11.51
N ILE A 293 -15.91 2.55 10.78
CA ILE A 293 -17.37 2.59 10.88
C ILE A 293 -17.83 2.12 12.27
N ILE A 294 -17.34 0.99 12.76
CA ILE A 294 -17.74 0.44 14.06
C ILE A 294 -17.37 1.40 15.19
N CYS A 295 -16.12 1.88 15.20
CA CYS A 295 -15.67 2.84 16.21
C CYS A 295 -16.45 4.16 16.10
N GLY A 296 -16.67 4.67 14.89
CA GLY A 296 -17.37 5.94 14.67
C GLY A 296 -18.84 5.87 15.11
N VAL A 297 -19.55 4.81 14.75
CA VAL A 297 -20.95 4.58 15.16
C VAL A 297 -21.04 4.38 16.67
N GLY A 298 -20.11 3.63 17.28
CA GLY A 298 -20.05 3.44 18.72
C GLY A 298 -19.87 4.77 19.47
N THR A 299 -18.93 5.61 19.03
CA THR A 299 -18.68 6.92 19.64
C THR A 299 -19.85 7.87 19.42
N TRP A 300 -20.47 7.87 18.25
CA TRP A 300 -21.67 8.67 17.99
C TRP A 300 -22.84 8.25 18.90
N ALA A 301 -23.06 6.93 19.06
CA ALA A 301 -24.11 6.41 19.93
C ALA A 301 -23.87 6.79 21.41
N VAL A 302 -22.63 6.70 21.89
CA VAL A 302 -22.26 7.12 23.25
C VAL A 302 -22.43 8.63 23.43
N ALA A 303 -21.90 9.44 22.51
CA ALA A 303 -21.99 10.89 22.58
C ALA A 303 -23.44 11.40 22.50
N ARG A 304 -24.27 10.75 21.68
CA ARG A 304 -25.70 11.04 21.61
C ARG A 304 -26.40 10.62 22.90
N GLY A 305 -26.14 9.42 23.40
CA GLY A 305 -26.75 8.92 24.63
C GLY A 305 -26.41 9.77 25.85
N THR A 306 -25.18 10.27 25.97
CA THR A 306 -24.80 11.19 27.07
C THR A 306 -25.46 12.56 26.92
N SER A 307 -25.59 13.07 25.69
CA SER A 307 -26.28 14.34 25.43
C SER A 307 -27.77 14.24 25.76
N ASP A 308 -28.44 13.20 25.26
CA ASP A 308 -29.88 12.98 25.49
C ASP A 308 -30.18 12.74 26.99
N ALA A 309 -29.25 12.08 27.71
CA ALA A 309 -29.38 11.92 29.16
C ALA A 309 -29.29 13.26 29.92
N LYS A 310 -28.33 14.14 29.55
CA LYS A 310 -28.18 15.46 30.17
C LYS A 310 -29.40 16.35 29.94
N THR A 311 -29.91 16.42 28.70
CA THR A 311 -31.10 17.23 28.38
C THR A 311 -32.35 16.75 29.12
N THR A 312 -32.49 15.43 29.27
CA THR A 312 -33.57 14.84 30.08
C THR A 312 -33.42 15.17 31.57
N GLU A 313 -32.20 15.16 32.12
CA GLU A 313 -31.95 15.56 33.51
C GLU A 313 -32.23 17.06 33.75
N HIS A 314 -31.83 17.93 32.83
CA HIS A 314 -32.14 19.37 32.91
C HIS A 314 -33.65 19.63 32.93
N SER A 315 -34.38 18.95 32.04
CA SER A 315 -35.85 19.05 31.98
C SER A 315 -36.50 18.54 33.27
N ARG A 316 -36.02 17.42 33.83
CA ARG A 316 -36.50 16.88 35.11
C ARG A 316 -36.20 17.82 36.29
N PHE A 317 -35.01 18.40 36.34
CA PHE A 317 -34.64 19.37 37.34
C PHE A 317 -35.54 20.61 37.25
N ALA A 318 -35.81 21.09 36.03
CA ALA A 318 -36.70 22.23 35.81
C ALA A 318 -38.13 21.93 36.32
N VAL A 319 -38.70 20.77 35.97
CA VAL A 319 -40.03 20.35 36.46
C VAL A 319 -40.06 20.31 38.00
N LEU A 320 -39.08 19.68 38.65
CA LEU A 320 -39.01 19.60 40.12
C LEU A 320 -38.86 20.97 40.78
N SER A 321 -38.04 21.85 40.20
CA SER A 321 -37.85 23.21 40.71
C SER A 321 -39.11 24.06 40.55
N MET A 322 -39.85 23.88 39.45
CA MET A 322 -41.12 24.56 39.18
C MET A 322 -42.25 24.07 40.10
N MET A 323 -42.32 22.76 40.37
CA MET A 323 -43.22 22.21 41.41
C MET A 323 -42.85 22.71 42.82
N GLY A 324 -41.57 22.98 43.08
CA GLY A 324 -41.18 23.63 44.34
C GLY A 324 -41.59 25.11 44.40
N LEU A 325 -41.73 25.77 43.24
CA LEU A 325 -42.14 27.17 43.14
C LEU A 325 -43.64 27.34 43.33
N THR A 326 -44.49 26.44 42.82
CA THR A 326 -45.94 26.42 43.12
C THR A 326 -46.18 26.41 44.62
N ASP A 327 -45.49 25.51 45.34
CA ASP A 327 -45.59 25.37 46.80
C ASP A 327 -45.10 26.61 47.56
N LEU A 328 -43.98 27.21 47.12
CA LEU A 328 -43.37 28.36 47.79
C LEU A 328 -44.14 29.66 47.55
N ALA A 329 -44.70 29.83 46.35
CA ALA A 329 -45.53 30.98 46.01
C ALA A 329 -46.99 30.81 46.46
N ASP A 330 -47.39 29.65 47.01
CA ASP A 330 -48.75 29.29 47.42
C ASP A 330 -49.78 29.53 46.29
N ILE A 331 -49.38 29.17 45.08
CA ILE A 331 -50.23 29.22 43.89
C ILE A 331 -51.12 27.98 43.99
N ASN A 332 -52.40 28.21 44.25
CA ASN A 332 -53.42 27.23 44.58
C ASN A 332 -54.76 27.72 43.98
N ASP A 333 -55.76 26.83 43.83
CA ASP A 333 -57.11 27.08 43.28
C ASP A 333 -57.90 28.29 43.85
N ASN A 334 -57.41 28.92 44.93
CA ASN A 334 -58.07 30.05 45.59
C ASN A 334 -57.67 31.44 45.05
N ILE A 335 -56.76 31.53 44.07
CA ILE A 335 -56.32 32.81 43.51
C ILE A 335 -57.09 33.09 42.22
N ASP A 336 -57.98 34.09 42.26
CA ASP A 336 -58.62 34.59 41.05
C ASP A 336 -57.72 35.65 40.38
N PHE A 337 -56.88 35.17 39.47
CA PHE A 337 -56.05 36.02 38.61
C PHE A 337 -56.85 36.85 37.58
N SER A 338 -58.18 36.72 37.55
CA SER A 338 -59.07 37.51 36.69
C SER A 338 -59.61 38.77 37.38
N ASP A 339 -59.28 38.98 38.66
CA ASP A 339 -59.63 40.20 39.38
C ASP A 339 -58.97 41.43 38.74
N LYS A 340 -59.75 42.49 38.50
CA LYS A 340 -59.27 43.72 37.87
C LYS A 340 -58.26 44.47 38.75
N ASP A 341 -58.37 44.31 40.07
CA ASP A 341 -57.46 44.94 41.03
C ASP A 341 -56.31 44.01 41.43
N PHE A 342 -56.16 42.84 40.78
CA PHE A 342 -55.12 41.85 41.09
C PHE A 342 -53.72 42.46 41.11
N TYR A 343 -53.39 43.26 40.10
CA TYR A 343 -52.06 43.87 39.98
C TYR A 343 -51.77 44.97 41.02
N ASP A 344 -52.80 45.52 41.68
CA ASP A 344 -52.67 46.45 42.80
C ASP A 344 -52.68 45.74 44.17
N SER A 345 -52.87 44.42 44.19
CA SER A 345 -52.95 43.63 45.41
C SER A 345 -51.58 43.34 46.02
N ALA A 346 -51.53 43.17 47.35
CA ALA A 346 -50.34 42.67 48.03
C ALA A 346 -49.95 41.26 47.55
N ARG A 347 -50.94 40.47 47.10
CA ARG A 347 -50.73 39.10 46.64
C ARG A 347 -49.92 39.03 45.34
N TYR A 348 -50.19 39.93 44.40
CA TYR A 348 -49.40 40.03 43.18
C TYR A 348 -47.93 40.35 43.48
N GLN A 349 -47.66 41.25 44.45
CA GLN A 349 -46.30 41.58 44.88
C GLN A 349 -45.57 40.39 45.50
N GLU A 350 -46.26 39.57 46.29
CA GLU A 350 -45.71 38.33 46.85
C GLU A 350 -45.33 37.33 45.74
N ILE A 351 -46.24 37.09 44.79
CA ILE A 351 -45.99 36.18 43.65
C ILE A 351 -44.83 36.70 42.80
N LYS A 352 -44.83 38.00 42.47
CA LYS A 352 -43.76 38.63 41.69
C LYS A 352 -42.40 38.50 42.37
N THR A 353 -42.35 38.71 43.68
CA THR A 353 -41.13 38.56 44.47
C THR A 353 -40.66 37.10 44.44
N ALA A 354 -41.56 36.13 44.65
CA ALA A 354 -41.25 34.71 44.59
C ALA A 354 -40.70 34.27 43.23
N LEU A 355 -41.31 34.71 42.12
CA LEU A 355 -40.84 34.42 40.76
C LEU A 355 -39.45 35.03 40.50
N THR A 356 -39.24 36.28 40.94
CA THR A 356 -37.98 37.00 40.73
C THR A 356 -36.84 36.39 41.57
N ASP A 357 -37.11 36.07 42.83
CA ASP A 357 -36.14 35.43 43.73
C ASP A 357 -35.81 34.01 43.27
N PHE A 358 -36.78 33.29 42.70
CA PHE A 358 -36.56 31.96 42.12
C PHE A 358 -35.52 31.98 41.00
N ILE A 359 -35.62 32.94 40.07
CA ILE A 359 -34.65 33.08 38.97
C ILE A 359 -33.29 33.59 39.50
N ARG A 360 -33.29 34.49 40.48
CA ARG A 360 -32.05 35.07 41.04
C ARG A 360 -31.28 34.11 41.95
N ARG A 361 -31.91 33.03 42.42
CA ARG A 361 -31.28 32.04 43.30
C ARG A 361 -30.10 31.35 42.62
N ASP A 362 -29.01 31.19 43.36
CA ASP A 362 -27.82 30.44 42.91
C ASP A 362 -28.22 29.03 42.45
N GLY A 363 -27.81 28.67 41.22
CA GLY A 363 -28.17 27.43 40.54
C GLY A 363 -29.35 27.55 39.56
N ASN A 364 -30.31 28.44 39.82
CA ASN A 364 -31.44 28.68 38.90
C ASN A 364 -31.13 29.75 37.85
N ARG A 365 -30.33 30.75 38.21
CA ARG A 365 -29.94 31.86 37.32
C ARG A 365 -29.32 31.41 36.00
N ASP A 366 -28.60 30.29 36.01
CA ASP A 366 -27.92 29.75 34.84
C ASP A 366 -28.81 28.81 34.00
N ILE A 367 -29.95 28.38 34.56
CA ILE A 367 -30.86 27.39 33.96
C ILE A 367 -32.12 28.06 33.44
N PHE A 368 -32.76 28.92 34.23
CA PHE A 368 -34.01 29.58 33.88
C PHE A 368 -33.74 30.95 33.26
N TYR A 369 -34.18 31.11 32.02
CA TYR A 369 -34.21 32.39 31.32
C TYR A 369 -35.39 33.25 31.80
N ASP A 370 -36.58 32.65 31.91
CA ASP A 370 -37.78 33.31 32.41
C ASP A 370 -38.75 32.31 33.06
N VAL A 371 -39.63 32.80 33.93
CA VAL A 371 -40.69 32.02 34.59
C VAL A 371 -41.99 32.81 34.62
N LEU A 372 -43.06 32.18 34.17
CA LEU A 372 -44.34 32.79 33.84
C LEU A 372 -45.49 31.95 34.42
N ILE A 373 -46.58 32.61 34.78
CA ILE A 373 -47.88 31.99 35.07
C ILE A 373 -48.81 32.35 33.93
N VAL A 374 -49.42 31.35 33.32
CA VAL A 374 -50.18 31.48 32.07
C VAL A 374 -51.59 30.95 32.32
N ARG A 375 -52.60 31.70 31.90
CA ARG A 375 -54.00 31.26 31.95
C ARG A 375 -54.30 30.40 30.73
N LEU A 376 -54.82 29.19 30.95
CA LEU A 376 -55.02 28.19 29.88
C LEU A 376 -56.26 28.46 29.00
N ASN A 377 -57.11 29.42 29.36
CA ASN A 377 -58.33 29.71 28.57
C ASN A 377 -58.10 30.75 27.46
N ASP A 378 -57.13 31.65 27.63
CA ASP A 378 -56.84 32.75 26.70
C ASP A 378 -55.34 32.91 26.41
N SER A 379 -54.54 31.93 26.84
CA SER A 379 -53.08 31.85 26.62
C SER A 379 -52.30 33.08 27.10
N ASN A 380 -52.90 33.91 27.95
CA ASN A 380 -52.28 35.14 28.44
C ASN A 380 -51.40 34.88 29.66
N VAL A 381 -50.23 35.51 29.67
CA VAL A 381 -49.37 35.58 30.84
C VAL A 381 -50.03 36.46 31.89
N VAL A 382 -50.28 35.92 33.07
CA VAL A 382 -50.88 36.68 34.17
C VAL A 382 -49.79 37.32 35.05
N ALA A 383 -48.76 36.55 35.39
CA ALA A 383 -47.64 37.01 36.20
C ALA A 383 -46.33 36.47 35.66
N SER A 384 -45.26 37.26 35.74
CA SER A 384 -43.97 36.92 35.16
C SER A 384 -42.82 37.53 35.94
N ALA A 385 -41.69 36.83 36.00
CA ALA A 385 -40.46 37.41 36.54
C ALA A 385 -39.93 38.57 35.68
N SER A 386 -40.18 38.55 34.37
CA SER A 386 -39.76 39.58 33.41
C SER A 386 -40.74 40.75 33.21
N GLY A 387 -41.98 40.67 33.71
CA GLY A 387 -43.00 41.73 33.55
C GLY A 387 -43.84 41.64 32.26
N ARG A 388 -43.80 40.52 31.55
CA ARG A 388 -44.59 40.24 30.32
C ARG A 388 -46.06 39.92 30.58
N ASN A 389 -46.65 40.50 31.62
CA ASN A 389 -48.04 40.26 31.97
C ASN A 389 -48.99 40.79 30.86
N LEU A 390 -50.18 40.21 30.79
CA LEU A 390 -51.26 40.52 29.84
C LEU A 390 -50.83 40.40 28.36
N GLN A 391 -49.88 39.51 28.08
CA GLN A 391 -49.43 39.18 26.73
C GLN A 391 -49.73 37.74 26.40
N ASP A 392 -50.13 37.52 25.16
CA ASP A 392 -50.29 36.20 24.58
C ASP A 392 -48.92 35.49 24.49
N ILE A 393 -48.89 34.23 24.92
CA ILE A 393 -47.65 33.46 25.00
C ILE A 393 -47.07 33.07 23.65
N ALA A 394 -47.91 32.85 22.64
CA ALA A 394 -47.49 32.58 21.27
C ALA A 394 -46.85 33.83 20.64
N VAL A 395 -47.33 35.04 20.99
CA VAL A 395 -46.69 36.30 20.58
C VAL A 395 -45.32 36.50 21.25
N LEU A 396 -45.15 36.02 22.48
CA LEU A 396 -43.88 36.13 23.20
C LEU A 396 -42.81 35.17 22.65
N TYR A 397 -43.20 33.91 22.41
CA TYR A 397 -42.24 32.81 22.19
C TYR A 397 -42.43 32.05 20.87
N GLY A 398 -43.57 32.18 20.20
CA GLY A 398 -43.89 31.50 18.94
C GLY A 398 -44.80 30.28 19.11
N ASP A 399 -45.10 29.64 17.98
CA ASP A 399 -46.04 28.51 17.84
C ASP A 399 -45.74 27.25 18.70
N PRO A 400 -44.48 26.87 19.03
CA PRO A 400 -44.21 25.64 19.79
C PRO A 400 -44.84 25.59 21.19
N VAL A 401 -45.29 26.73 21.72
CA VAL A 401 -45.89 26.81 23.06
C VAL A 401 -47.38 26.39 23.06
N ASP A 402 -48.04 26.39 21.90
CA ASP A 402 -49.41 25.91 21.75
C ASP A 402 -49.53 24.40 22.03
N ASP A 403 -48.52 23.63 21.62
CA ASP A 403 -48.46 22.18 21.87
C ASP A 403 -48.33 21.86 23.37
N ILE A 404 -47.59 22.69 24.11
CA ILE A 404 -47.47 22.61 25.57
C ILE A 404 -48.81 22.88 26.23
N GLU A 405 -49.49 23.97 25.85
CA GLU A 405 -50.79 24.33 26.40
C GLU A 405 -51.80 23.19 26.21
N MET A 406 -51.84 22.65 24.99
CA MET A 406 -52.73 21.55 24.63
C MET A 406 -52.41 20.25 25.40
N ALA A 407 -51.13 19.98 25.69
CA ALA A 407 -50.71 18.84 26.51
C ALA A 407 -51.17 18.99 27.97
N ILE A 408 -50.99 20.18 28.56
CA ILE A 408 -51.44 20.47 29.93
C ILE A 408 -52.97 20.43 30.03
N TYR A 409 -53.68 21.02 29.06
CA TYR A 409 -55.15 20.97 28.98
C TYR A 409 -55.69 19.53 28.90
N ARG A 410 -54.93 18.60 28.29
CA ARG A 410 -55.26 17.16 28.22
C ARG A 410 -55.00 16.39 29.52
N GLY A 411 -54.48 17.04 30.56
CA GLY A 411 -54.23 16.46 31.87
C GLY A 411 -52.84 15.84 32.04
N GLU A 412 -51.85 16.26 31.27
CA GLU A 412 -50.47 15.86 31.49
C GLU A 412 -49.89 16.55 32.75
N LYS A 413 -49.08 15.81 33.52
CA LYS A 413 -48.49 16.31 34.79
C LYS A 413 -47.39 17.36 34.58
N PHE A 414 -46.81 17.39 33.40
CA PHE A 414 -45.88 18.39 32.93
C PHE A 414 -45.73 18.19 31.41
N ALA A 415 -45.36 19.25 30.70
CA ALA A 415 -45.08 19.20 29.27
C ALA A 415 -43.74 19.90 28.99
N VAL A 416 -43.02 19.42 27.98
CA VAL A 416 -41.72 19.97 27.58
C VAL A 416 -41.65 20.03 26.07
N GLU A 417 -41.44 21.22 25.51
CA GLU A 417 -41.18 21.41 24.08
C GLU A 417 -39.88 22.19 23.83
N ASP A 418 -39.30 21.96 22.67
CA ASP A 418 -38.15 22.70 22.17
C ASP A 418 -38.61 24.04 21.60
N LEU A 419 -37.89 25.11 21.94
CA LEU A 419 -38.22 26.49 21.56
C LEU A 419 -36.96 27.15 20.98
N ASP A 420 -37.08 27.92 19.89
CA ASP A 420 -35.97 28.70 19.36
C ASP A 420 -36.25 30.20 19.48
N ILE A 421 -35.60 30.89 20.42
CA ILE A 421 -35.68 32.36 20.57
C ILE A 421 -34.40 32.97 20.03
N GLU A 422 -34.49 33.91 19.08
CA GLU A 422 -33.31 34.55 18.46
C GLU A 422 -32.25 33.54 17.95
N SER A 423 -32.71 32.42 17.39
CA SER A 423 -31.86 31.30 16.94
C SER A 423 -30.99 30.67 18.02
N GLN A 424 -31.36 30.82 19.30
CA GLN A 424 -30.85 30.03 20.41
C GLN A 424 -31.92 29.04 20.84
N SER A 425 -31.51 27.79 21.06
CA SER A 425 -32.42 26.74 21.48
C SER A 425 -32.62 26.78 23.00
N TYR A 426 -33.87 27.00 23.37
CA TYR A 426 -34.42 26.93 24.71
C TYR A 426 -35.35 25.71 24.80
N LYS A 427 -35.75 25.38 26.01
CA LYS A 427 -36.86 24.46 26.26
C LYS A 427 -37.91 25.16 27.08
N ALA A 428 -39.16 25.00 26.69
CA ALA A 428 -40.31 25.47 27.42
C ALA A 428 -40.82 24.30 28.28
N VAL A 429 -40.83 24.47 29.61
CA VAL A 429 -41.22 23.45 30.58
C VAL A 429 -42.44 23.95 31.35
N ALA A 430 -43.60 23.30 31.17
CA ALA A 430 -44.83 23.65 31.86
C ALA A 430 -45.21 22.65 32.94
N VAL A 431 -45.73 23.16 34.05
CA VAL A 431 -46.31 22.40 35.16
C VAL A 431 -47.71 22.98 35.46
N PRO A 432 -48.76 22.15 35.57
CA PRO A 432 -50.10 22.63 35.91
C PRO A 432 -50.16 23.11 37.37
N ASP A 433 -51.03 24.09 37.64
CA ASP A 433 -51.30 24.57 39.00
C ASP A 433 -52.07 23.55 39.86
N ALA A 434 -52.91 22.72 39.23
CA ALA A 434 -53.75 21.73 39.91
C ALA A 434 -53.69 20.35 39.25
N ASP A 435 -53.86 19.30 40.07
CA ASP A 435 -53.75 17.89 39.66
C ASP A 435 -54.93 17.37 38.79
N THR A 436 -56.03 18.12 38.65
CA THR A 436 -57.27 17.61 38.02
C THR A 436 -57.77 18.42 36.83
N VAL A 437 -58.05 19.70 37.00
CA VAL A 437 -58.39 20.64 35.92
C VAL A 437 -57.63 21.94 36.20
N PRO A 438 -56.47 22.15 35.55
CA PRO A 438 -55.73 23.39 35.75
C PRO A 438 -56.42 24.54 35.01
N ASP A 439 -56.62 25.67 35.70
CA ASP A 439 -56.97 26.95 35.09
C ASP A 439 -55.71 27.73 34.65
N TYR A 440 -54.58 27.41 35.28
CA TYR A 440 -53.28 28.04 35.07
C TYR A 440 -52.17 26.99 34.93
N MET A 441 -51.11 27.38 34.21
CA MET A 441 -49.85 26.64 34.18
C MET A 441 -48.69 27.56 34.54
N ILE A 442 -47.67 27.01 35.20
CA ILE A 442 -46.40 27.70 35.38
C ILE A 442 -45.46 27.22 34.28
N LEU A 443 -45.02 28.16 33.44
CA LEU A 443 -44.09 27.94 32.35
C LEU A 443 -42.70 28.47 32.71
N GLY A 444 -41.71 27.59 32.65
CA GLY A 444 -40.29 27.95 32.76
C GLY A 444 -39.63 27.86 31.39
N ILE A 445 -39.01 28.94 30.95
CA ILE A 445 -38.14 28.93 29.78
C ILE A 445 -36.74 28.61 30.28
N ILE A 446 -36.25 27.42 29.99
CA ILE A 446 -34.90 27.01 30.38
C ILE A 446 -33.94 27.10 29.22
N ASN A 447 -32.73 27.54 29.53
CA ASN A 447 -31.66 27.60 28.56
C ASN A 447 -31.17 26.17 28.26
N ASP A 448 -31.43 25.68 27.05
CA ASP A 448 -30.93 24.39 26.57
C ASP A 448 -29.60 24.55 25.80
N THR A 449 -28.97 25.73 25.82
CA THR A 449 -27.71 26.00 25.10
C THR A 449 -26.54 25.19 25.70
N THR A 450 -26.51 23.90 25.40
CA THR A 450 -25.28 23.23 25.04
C THR A 450 -24.94 23.63 23.61
N ASP A 451 -24.36 24.82 23.49
CA ASP A 451 -23.75 25.35 22.28
C ASP A 451 -22.98 24.24 21.51
N MET A 452 -23.00 24.20 20.18
CA MET A 452 -22.30 23.13 19.41
C MET A 452 -20.80 23.05 19.77
N ILE A 453 -20.22 24.18 20.18
CA ILE A 453 -18.83 24.31 20.62
C ILE A 453 -18.63 23.68 22.01
N THR A 454 -19.56 23.87 22.95
CA THR A 454 -19.51 23.20 24.26
C THR A 454 -19.82 21.71 24.13
N ARG A 455 -20.68 21.26 23.21
CA ARG A 455 -20.85 19.83 22.89
C ARG A 455 -19.56 19.17 22.40
N TRP A 456 -18.76 19.86 21.58
CA TRP A 456 -17.46 19.35 21.14
C TRP A 456 -16.42 19.34 22.26
N LYS A 457 -16.42 20.37 23.11
CA LYS A 457 -15.50 20.48 24.25
C LYS A 457 -15.81 19.42 25.31
N ASP A 458 -17.09 19.17 25.58
CA ASP A 458 -17.58 18.14 26.50
C ASP A 458 -17.35 16.72 25.95
N ASN A 459 -17.53 16.51 24.64
CA ASN A 459 -17.31 15.21 24.00
C ASN A 459 -15.87 14.99 23.53
N SER A 460 -14.95 15.92 23.79
CA SER A 460 -13.53 15.80 23.42
C SER A 460 -12.88 14.56 24.03
N GLY A 461 -13.28 14.17 25.24
CA GLY A 461 -12.87 12.92 25.88
C GLY A 461 -13.34 11.68 25.13
N ALA A 462 -14.60 11.64 24.69
CA ALA A 462 -15.14 10.53 23.91
C ALA A 462 -14.45 10.43 22.53
N PHE A 463 -14.13 11.57 21.91
CA PHE A 463 -13.38 11.63 20.66
C PHE A 463 -11.91 11.19 20.83
N LEU A 464 -11.27 11.53 21.94
CA LEU A 464 -9.93 11.03 22.27
C LEU A 464 -9.91 9.51 22.47
N VAL A 465 -10.90 8.97 23.19
CA VAL A 465 -11.07 7.51 23.36
C VAL A 465 -11.31 6.84 22.01
N PHE A 466 -12.12 7.44 21.13
CA PHE A 466 -12.28 6.98 19.74
C PHE A 466 -10.95 6.91 19.00
N LEU A 467 -10.18 8.00 18.98
CA LEU A 467 -8.89 8.04 18.29
C LEU A 467 -7.92 7.00 18.83
N LEU A 468 -7.84 6.84 20.16
CA LEU A 468 -6.96 5.86 20.79
C LEU A 468 -7.38 4.42 20.49
N THR A 469 -8.68 4.11 20.56
CA THR A 469 -9.19 2.76 20.27
C THR A 469 -9.04 2.40 18.79
N PHE A 470 -9.36 3.34 17.89
CA PHE A 470 -9.14 3.17 16.46
C PHE A 470 -7.65 2.99 16.14
N ALA A 471 -6.76 3.84 16.70
CA ALA A 471 -5.33 3.73 16.49
C ALA A 471 -4.76 2.39 17.02
N ALA A 472 -5.21 1.93 18.19
CA ALA A 472 -4.78 0.65 18.75
C ALA A 472 -5.24 -0.53 17.88
N ALA A 473 -6.49 -0.53 17.40
CA ALA A 473 -7.01 -1.56 16.51
C ALA A 473 -6.31 -1.56 15.14
N SER A 474 -6.10 -0.37 14.56
CA SER A 474 -5.38 -0.17 13.31
C SER A 474 -3.91 -0.60 13.40
N LEU A 475 -3.26 -0.38 14.55
CA LEU A 475 -1.90 -0.88 14.78
C LEU A 475 -1.84 -2.41 14.80
N LEU A 476 -2.88 -3.06 15.34
CA LEU A 476 -2.98 -4.52 15.45
C LEU A 476 -3.20 -5.16 14.06
N THR A 477 -4.12 -4.61 13.26
CA THR A 477 -4.35 -5.04 11.87
C THR A 477 -3.12 -4.84 10.99
N LEU A 478 -2.45 -3.69 11.10
CA LEU A 478 -1.20 -3.43 10.38
C LEU A 478 -0.07 -4.38 10.80
N ASN A 479 0.01 -4.75 12.09
CA ASN A 479 0.97 -5.75 12.56
C ASN A 479 0.70 -7.13 11.96
N VAL A 480 -0.55 -7.59 11.96
CA VAL A 480 -0.94 -8.88 11.35
C VAL A 480 -0.59 -8.87 9.86
N TRP A 481 -0.90 -7.79 9.14
CA TRP A 481 -0.54 -7.66 7.73
C TRP A 481 0.97 -7.66 7.51
N PHE A 482 1.73 -6.96 8.35
CA PHE A 482 3.18 -6.91 8.27
C PHE A 482 3.82 -8.29 8.46
N VAL A 483 3.36 -9.06 9.44
CA VAL A 483 3.83 -10.44 9.68
C VAL A 483 3.52 -11.33 8.47
N GLN A 484 2.30 -11.30 7.95
CA GLN A 484 1.92 -12.11 6.79
C GLN A 484 2.74 -11.76 5.54
N ASN A 485 3.00 -10.46 5.31
CA ASN A 485 3.77 -10.00 4.15
C ASN A 485 5.27 -10.31 4.28
N ARG A 486 5.80 -10.32 5.51
CA ARG A 486 7.17 -10.75 5.80
C ARG A 486 7.39 -12.22 5.43
N ASP A 487 6.47 -13.10 5.84
CA ASP A 487 6.57 -14.54 5.58
C ASP A 487 6.56 -14.84 4.07
N LEU A 488 5.72 -14.14 3.30
CA LEU A 488 5.69 -14.24 1.84
C LEU A 488 7.00 -13.78 1.17
N ARG A 489 7.61 -12.69 1.64
CA ARG A 489 8.91 -12.22 1.10
C ARG A 489 10.04 -13.20 1.37
N ILE A 490 10.04 -13.84 2.54
CA ILE A 490 11.04 -14.87 2.87
C ILE A 490 10.86 -16.07 1.93
N PHE A 491 9.62 -16.49 1.69
CA PHE A 491 9.31 -17.56 0.73
C PHE A 491 9.72 -17.19 -0.70
N GLU A 492 9.42 -15.97 -1.15
CA GLU A 492 9.84 -15.47 -2.47
C GLU A 492 11.37 -15.53 -2.65
N THR A 493 12.11 -15.17 -1.60
CA THR A 493 13.58 -15.26 -1.60
C THR A 493 14.04 -16.71 -1.71
N ALA A 494 13.43 -17.62 -0.93
CA ALA A 494 13.76 -19.04 -0.98
C ALA A 494 13.46 -19.68 -2.35
N LEU A 495 12.30 -19.35 -2.94
CA LEU A 495 11.92 -19.78 -4.28
C LEU A 495 12.93 -19.30 -5.33
N SER A 496 13.35 -18.03 -5.22
CA SER A 496 14.38 -17.46 -6.08
C SER A 496 15.72 -18.19 -5.93
N ASP A 497 16.15 -18.50 -4.71
CA ASP A 497 17.39 -19.23 -4.46
C ASP A 497 17.35 -20.65 -5.08
N THR A 498 16.24 -21.37 -4.95
CA THR A 498 16.04 -22.67 -5.62
C THR A 498 16.05 -22.56 -7.14
N ALA A 499 15.43 -21.52 -7.70
CA ALA A 499 15.42 -21.30 -9.15
C ALA A 499 16.83 -21.02 -9.71
N TYR A 500 17.72 -20.40 -8.91
CA TYR A 500 19.12 -20.20 -9.25
C TYR A 500 20.03 -21.41 -8.91
N GLY A 501 19.47 -22.52 -8.39
CA GLY A 501 20.22 -23.71 -8.04
C GLY A 501 21.15 -23.55 -6.83
N ARG A 502 20.82 -22.63 -5.91
CA ARG A 502 21.53 -22.45 -4.63
C ARG A 502 20.94 -23.37 -3.56
N GLU A 503 21.69 -23.59 -2.48
CA GLU A 503 21.17 -24.34 -1.33
C GLU A 503 19.87 -23.73 -0.81
N LEU A 504 18.84 -24.58 -0.69
CA LEU A 504 17.56 -24.20 -0.12
C LEU A 504 17.77 -23.81 1.35
N ARG A 505 17.39 -22.58 1.71
CA ARG A 505 17.38 -22.14 3.11
C ARG A 505 16.45 -23.00 3.96
N GLU A 506 16.80 -23.17 5.22
CA GLU A 506 15.91 -23.83 6.18
C GLU A 506 14.59 -23.07 6.32
N ARG A 507 13.49 -23.84 6.35
CA ARG A 507 12.15 -23.31 6.58
C ARG A 507 12.10 -22.62 7.95
N PRO A 508 11.55 -21.40 8.07
CA PRO A 508 11.36 -20.76 9.36
C PRO A 508 10.46 -21.60 10.30
N LEU A 509 10.70 -21.51 11.61
CA LEU A 509 9.97 -22.30 12.63
C LEU A 509 8.48 -21.94 12.75
N ILE A 510 8.13 -20.68 12.46
CA ILE A 510 6.76 -20.15 12.59
C ILE A 510 6.38 -19.55 11.24
N VAL A 511 5.52 -20.25 10.52
CA VAL A 511 4.97 -19.80 9.23
C VAL A 511 3.48 -20.14 9.20
N GLY A 512 2.67 -19.29 8.56
CA GLY A 512 1.25 -19.58 8.34
C GLY A 512 1.03 -20.90 7.58
N GLY A 513 -0.10 -21.57 7.83
CA GLY A 513 -0.42 -22.88 7.24
C GLY A 513 -0.29 -22.92 5.71
N ASP A 514 -0.83 -21.92 5.01
CA ASP A 514 -0.78 -21.85 3.55
C ASP A 514 0.67 -21.76 3.03
N VAL A 515 1.51 -20.95 3.67
CA VAL A 515 2.91 -20.75 3.27
C VAL A 515 3.74 -21.98 3.63
N LYS A 516 3.34 -22.73 4.66
CA LYS A 516 3.96 -24.02 5.01
C LYS A 516 3.77 -25.05 3.89
N ASP A 517 2.57 -25.19 3.34
CA ASP A 517 2.29 -26.11 2.22
C ASP A 517 3.10 -25.74 0.96
N MET A 518 3.26 -24.43 0.72
CA MET A 518 4.11 -23.93 -0.35
C MET A 518 5.60 -24.26 -0.11
N TRP A 519 6.07 -24.15 1.13
CA TRP A 519 7.43 -24.55 1.52
C TRP A 519 7.68 -26.05 1.34
N ASP A 520 6.72 -26.88 1.72
CA ASP A 520 6.83 -28.34 1.56
C ASP A 520 6.89 -28.72 0.07
N SER A 521 6.11 -28.02 -0.77
CA SER A 521 6.18 -28.16 -2.23
C SER A 521 7.53 -27.70 -2.80
N LEU A 522 8.08 -26.59 -2.29
CA LEU A 522 9.40 -26.09 -2.70
C LEU A 522 10.52 -27.06 -2.32
N ALA A 523 10.45 -27.67 -1.13
CA ALA A 523 11.40 -28.67 -0.68
C ALA A 523 11.37 -29.93 -1.57
N GLU A 524 10.17 -30.38 -1.95
CA GLU A 524 10.01 -31.51 -2.89
C GLU A 524 10.55 -31.17 -4.29
N ILE A 525 10.35 -29.94 -4.77
CA ILE A 525 10.94 -29.46 -6.02
C ILE A 525 12.47 -29.48 -5.92
N ASN A 526 13.06 -28.95 -4.85
CA ASN A 526 14.51 -28.93 -4.67
C ASN A 526 15.09 -30.34 -4.69
N LYS A 527 14.47 -31.27 -3.95
CA LYS A 527 14.85 -32.69 -3.95
C LYS A 527 14.81 -33.31 -5.35
N ARG A 528 13.75 -33.06 -6.13
CA ARG A 528 13.66 -33.55 -7.52
C ARG A 528 14.72 -32.94 -8.43
N VAL A 529 15.06 -31.67 -8.25
CA VAL A 529 16.14 -31.02 -9.00
C VAL A 529 17.47 -31.72 -8.71
N ASP A 530 17.77 -32.00 -7.44
CA ASP A 530 18.99 -32.73 -7.04
C ASP A 530 19.02 -34.14 -7.64
N GLU A 531 17.90 -34.86 -7.62
CA GLU A 531 17.76 -36.19 -8.25
C GLU A 531 18.01 -36.14 -9.76
N ILE A 532 17.47 -35.13 -10.46
CA ILE A 532 17.69 -34.92 -11.89
C ILE A 532 19.15 -34.58 -12.18
N GLN A 533 19.79 -33.72 -11.36
CA GLN A 533 21.20 -33.38 -11.52
C GLN A 533 22.09 -34.61 -11.34
N TYR A 534 21.85 -35.41 -10.31
CA TYR A 534 22.57 -36.66 -10.07
C TYR A 534 22.38 -37.65 -11.23
N SER A 535 21.15 -37.79 -11.73
CA SER A 535 20.84 -38.62 -12.90
C SER A 535 21.60 -38.15 -14.14
N LYS A 536 21.61 -36.84 -14.42
CA LYS A 536 22.37 -36.24 -15.54
C LYS A 536 23.87 -36.56 -15.44
N LEU A 537 24.47 -36.41 -14.26
CA LEU A 537 25.88 -36.74 -14.03
C LEU A 537 26.17 -38.22 -14.30
N ARG A 538 25.32 -39.12 -13.80
CA ARG A 538 25.46 -40.57 -14.06
C ARG A 538 25.32 -40.93 -15.54
N ILE A 539 24.40 -40.26 -16.25
CA ILE A 539 24.22 -40.44 -17.69
C ILE A 539 25.48 -39.97 -18.44
N LEU A 540 26.01 -38.79 -18.10
CA LEU A 540 27.26 -38.27 -18.69
C LEU A 540 28.45 -39.21 -18.42
N GLU A 541 28.57 -39.73 -17.20
CA GLU A 541 29.62 -40.69 -16.85
C GLU A 541 29.50 -41.98 -17.67
N ALA A 542 28.28 -42.48 -17.88
CA ALA A 542 28.02 -43.66 -18.71
C ALA A 542 28.39 -43.42 -20.18
N TYR A 543 27.99 -42.28 -20.76
CA TYR A 543 28.37 -41.92 -22.13
C TYR A 543 29.88 -41.76 -22.30
N TYR A 544 30.54 -41.15 -21.32
CA TYR A 544 31.99 -40.94 -21.38
C TYR A 544 32.76 -42.26 -21.46
N ARG A 545 32.25 -43.39 -20.94
CA ARG A 545 32.91 -44.70 -21.05
C ARG A 545 33.08 -45.20 -22.50
N PHE A 546 32.23 -44.73 -23.42
CA PHE A 546 32.27 -45.12 -24.83
C PHE A 546 33.05 -44.13 -25.71
N ALA A 547 33.32 -42.93 -25.22
CA ALA A 547 34.11 -41.93 -25.92
C ALA A 547 35.62 -42.23 -25.80
N PRO A 548 36.40 -42.15 -26.90
CA PRO A 548 37.86 -42.23 -26.81
C PRO A 548 38.41 -41.13 -25.91
N LYS A 549 39.40 -41.47 -25.09
CA LYS A 549 40.00 -40.54 -24.12
C LYS A 549 41.01 -39.62 -24.79
N ASN A 550 41.15 -38.39 -24.28
CA ASN A 550 42.12 -37.39 -24.72
C ASN A 550 41.93 -36.86 -26.17
N ILE A 551 40.76 -37.08 -26.80
CA ILE A 551 40.47 -36.54 -28.15
C ILE A 551 40.57 -35.02 -28.15
N GLU A 552 39.96 -34.37 -27.16
CA GLU A 552 39.93 -32.92 -27.01
C GLU A 552 41.34 -32.34 -26.92
N LYS A 553 42.27 -33.02 -26.22
CA LYS A 553 43.66 -32.58 -26.10
C LYS A 553 44.42 -32.63 -27.43
N VAL A 554 44.13 -33.60 -28.28
CA VAL A 554 44.78 -33.74 -29.60
C VAL A 554 44.15 -32.81 -30.64
N LEU A 555 42.86 -32.56 -30.57
CA LEU A 555 42.17 -31.57 -31.43
C LEU A 555 42.30 -30.13 -30.92
N HIS A 556 43.05 -29.90 -29.84
CA HIS A 556 43.24 -28.60 -29.19
C HIS A 556 41.91 -27.92 -28.79
N LYS A 557 41.04 -28.67 -28.12
CA LYS A 557 39.74 -28.21 -27.57
C LYS A 557 39.77 -28.28 -26.04
N ASP A 558 38.95 -27.45 -25.38
CA ASP A 558 38.89 -27.40 -23.92
C ASP A 558 38.01 -28.51 -23.32
N SER A 559 37.08 -29.05 -24.12
CA SER A 559 36.17 -30.13 -23.70
C SER A 559 35.77 -31.02 -24.87
N ILE A 560 35.45 -32.29 -24.57
CA ILE A 560 34.83 -33.22 -25.51
C ILE A 560 33.52 -32.68 -26.09
N LEU A 561 32.82 -31.80 -25.37
CA LEU A 561 31.58 -31.15 -25.82
C LEU A 561 31.80 -30.17 -26.98
N GLU A 562 33.03 -29.71 -27.21
CA GLU A 562 33.38 -28.78 -28.30
C GLU A 562 33.84 -29.50 -29.56
N VAL A 563 34.09 -30.81 -29.47
CA VAL A 563 34.54 -31.64 -30.58
C VAL A 563 33.36 -31.86 -31.53
N LYS A 564 33.54 -31.47 -32.80
CA LYS A 564 32.50 -31.57 -33.83
C LYS A 564 32.88 -32.51 -34.94
N ASN A 565 31.87 -33.02 -35.63
CA ASN A 565 32.06 -33.76 -36.88
C ASN A 565 32.82 -32.90 -37.90
N GLY A 566 33.86 -33.46 -38.51
CA GLY A 566 34.76 -32.75 -39.43
C GLY A 566 35.97 -32.11 -38.76
N ASP A 567 36.03 -32.00 -37.42
CA ASP A 567 37.25 -31.58 -36.74
C ASP A 567 38.38 -32.56 -37.05
N ASN A 568 39.49 -32.04 -37.54
CA ASN A 568 40.67 -32.83 -37.89
C ASN A 568 41.95 -32.02 -37.70
N ILE A 569 43.04 -32.72 -37.47
CA ILE A 569 44.37 -32.16 -37.30
C ILE A 569 45.40 -33.04 -37.99
N SER A 570 46.39 -32.42 -38.62
CA SER A 570 47.59 -33.10 -39.09
C SER A 570 48.62 -33.09 -37.97
N LEU A 571 49.10 -34.27 -37.57
CA LEU A 571 50.09 -34.46 -36.53
C LEU A 571 51.11 -35.50 -36.95
N ARG A 572 52.30 -35.45 -36.35
CA ARG A 572 53.26 -36.54 -36.39
C ARG A 572 53.12 -37.36 -35.12
N GLY A 573 53.15 -38.67 -35.24
CA GLY A 573 52.90 -39.51 -34.09
C GLY A 573 53.40 -40.93 -34.28
N THR A 574 53.52 -41.62 -33.15
CA THR A 574 53.79 -43.05 -33.14
C THR A 574 52.47 -43.79 -33.21
N ILE A 575 52.27 -44.57 -34.27
CA ILE A 575 51.16 -45.50 -34.41
C ILE A 575 51.63 -46.84 -33.87
N ALA A 576 50.94 -47.36 -32.85
CA ALA A 576 51.14 -48.73 -32.40
C ALA A 576 49.90 -49.56 -32.71
N THR A 577 50.07 -50.72 -33.36
CA THR A 577 48.99 -51.68 -33.57
C THR A 577 49.28 -52.94 -32.79
N ILE A 578 48.43 -53.28 -31.82
CA ILE A 578 48.53 -54.50 -31.03
C ILE A 578 47.51 -55.48 -31.56
N ASN A 579 47.97 -56.64 -31.99
CA ASN A 579 47.13 -57.78 -32.28
C ASN A 579 47.13 -58.76 -31.10
N ALA A 580 45.96 -59.21 -30.70
CA ALA A 580 45.73 -60.09 -29.56
C ALA A 580 44.91 -61.30 -30.00
N VAL A 581 45.59 -62.38 -30.37
CA VAL A 581 44.97 -63.58 -30.94
C VAL A 581 44.79 -64.64 -29.85
N PRO A 582 43.55 -65.10 -29.56
CA PRO A 582 43.31 -66.10 -28.54
C PRO A 582 43.75 -67.49 -29.02
N VAL A 583 44.44 -68.23 -28.15
CA VAL A 583 44.89 -69.61 -28.35
C VAL A 583 43.93 -70.50 -27.55
N GLY A 584 43.01 -71.21 -28.23
CA GLY A 584 42.11 -72.17 -27.57
C GLY A 584 40.77 -71.63 -27.05
N GLY A 585 40.19 -70.61 -27.69
CA GLY A 585 38.89 -70.02 -27.32
C GLY A 585 39.05 -68.84 -26.34
N GLY A 586 38.50 -67.68 -26.71
CA GLY A 586 38.67 -66.43 -25.94
C GLY A 586 37.66 -66.27 -24.81
N SER A 587 38.11 -65.75 -23.66
CA SER A 587 37.24 -65.24 -22.58
C SER A 587 37.33 -63.71 -22.55
N LEU A 588 36.18 -63.03 -22.41
CA LEU A 588 36.06 -61.57 -22.36
C LEU A 588 36.93 -60.96 -21.23
N GLU A 589 37.01 -61.64 -20.08
CA GLU A 589 37.80 -61.19 -18.92
C GLU A 589 39.30 -61.02 -19.25
N LYS A 590 39.81 -61.77 -20.23
CA LYS A 590 41.22 -61.69 -20.64
C LYS A 590 41.50 -60.43 -21.46
N TYR A 591 40.56 -60.03 -22.32
CA TYR A 591 40.65 -58.77 -23.06
C TYR A 591 40.52 -57.56 -22.12
N ASP A 592 39.65 -57.63 -21.10
CA ASP A 592 39.49 -56.57 -20.09
C ASP A 592 40.80 -56.28 -19.35
N ARG A 593 41.61 -57.30 -19.04
CA ARG A 593 42.94 -57.11 -18.43
C ARG A 593 43.90 -56.33 -19.32
N ILE A 594 43.93 -56.64 -20.62
CA ILE A 594 44.79 -55.96 -21.61
C ILE A 594 44.32 -54.52 -21.79
N ILE A 595 43.01 -54.31 -22.03
CA ILE A 595 42.40 -52.98 -22.20
C ILE A 595 42.56 -52.14 -20.94
N GLY A 596 42.40 -52.71 -19.74
CA GLY A 596 42.59 -51.99 -18.48
C GLY A 596 44.04 -51.54 -18.24
N ARG A 597 45.03 -52.33 -18.68
CA ARG A 597 46.45 -51.92 -18.63
C ARG A 597 46.75 -50.80 -19.62
N ILE A 598 46.23 -50.93 -20.83
CA ILE A 598 46.29 -49.88 -21.85
C ILE A 598 45.63 -48.60 -21.32
N GLY A 599 44.44 -48.70 -20.71
CA GLY A 599 43.71 -47.57 -20.15
C GLY A 599 44.51 -46.79 -19.10
N ARG A 600 45.20 -47.47 -18.19
CA ARG A 600 46.10 -46.81 -17.22
C ARG A 600 47.23 -46.04 -17.92
N TYR A 601 47.82 -46.63 -18.95
CA TYR A 601 48.84 -45.93 -19.74
C TYR A 601 48.28 -44.73 -20.52
N GLN A 602 47.02 -44.79 -20.97
CA GLN A 602 46.34 -43.64 -21.59
C GLN A 602 46.16 -42.47 -20.62
N GLU A 603 45.93 -42.73 -19.33
CA GLU A 603 45.82 -41.71 -18.29
C GLU A 603 47.19 -41.06 -17.99
N GLU A 604 48.25 -41.86 -17.94
CA GLU A 604 49.60 -41.40 -17.59
C GLU A 604 50.33 -40.68 -18.74
N HIS A 605 50.15 -41.13 -19.99
CA HIS A 605 50.96 -40.70 -21.14
C HIS A 605 50.16 -40.08 -22.30
N GLY A 606 48.86 -39.85 -22.14
CA GLY A 606 48.04 -39.13 -23.12
C GLY A 606 47.83 -39.86 -24.46
N CYS A 607 47.92 -41.19 -24.46
CA CYS A 607 47.68 -42.04 -25.62
C CYS A 607 46.19 -42.08 -26.02
N ILE A 608 45.92 -42.09 -27.33
CA ILE A 608 44.56 -42.22 -27.88
C ILE A 608 44.38 -43.60 -28.49
N LEU A 609 43.31 -44.27 -28.08
CA LEU A 609 42.84 -45.51 -28.69
C LEU A 609 41.90 -45.14 -29.83
N ILE A 610 42.36 -45.31 -31.06
CA ILE A 610 41.66 -44.84 -32.27
C ILE A 610 40.57 -45.82 -32.67
N GLY A 611 40.86 -47.12 -32.57
CA GLY A 611 39.98 -48.14 -33.07
C GLY A 611 40.29 -49.50 -32.48
N LYS A 612 39.24 -50.30 -32.36
CA LYS A 612 39.29 -51.72 -32.04
C LYS A 612 38.52 -52.46 -33.13
N SER A 613 39.06 -53.57 -33.61
CA SER A 613 38.27 -54.46 -34.44
C SER A 613 37.13 -55.07 -33.64
N PRO A 614 35.96 -55.38 -34.23
CA PRO A 614 34.81 -55.95 -33.49
C PRO A 614 35.13 -57.26 -32.76
N ASP A 615 36.09 -58.04 -33.27
CA ASP A 615 36.59 -59.28 -32.67
C ASP A 615 37.65 -59.06 -31.58
N MET A 616 37.98 -57.80 -31.27
CA MET A 616 39.02 -57.35 -30.31
C MET A 616 40.43 -57.86 -30.62
N ASN A 617 40.64 -58.46 -31.80
CA ASN A 617 41.93 -59.00 -32.18
C ASN A 617 42.94 -57.93 -32.60
N MET A 618 42.50 -56.73 -32.95
CA MET A 618 43.35 -55.61 -33.36
C MET A 618 42.94 -54.35 -32.62
N MET A 619 43.92 -53.69 -32.01
CA MET A 619 43.76 -52.41 -31.32
C MET A 619 44.82 -51.44 -31.82
N GLN A 620 44.40 -50.25 -32.23
CA GLN A 620 45.29 -49.23 -32.77
C GLN A 620 45.38 -48.01 -31.84
N PHE A 621 46.61 -47.59 -31.59
CA PHE A 621 46.99 -46.50 -30.71
C PHE A 621 47.67 -45.39 -31.49
N LEU A 622 47.44 -44.17 -31.05
CA LEU A 622 48.20 -43.00 -31.45
C LEU A 622 48.84 -42.36 -30.23
N LEU A 623 50.16 -42.24 -30.28
CA LEU A 623 50.95 -41.49 -29.32
C LEU A 623 51.51 -40.24 -30.00
N ARG A 624 51.56 -39.15 -29.25
CA ARG A 624 52.03 -37.85 -29.75
C ARG A 624 53.55 -37.87 -29.96
N GLU A 625 54.05 -36.98 -30.81
CA GLU A 625 55.48 -36.85 -31.16
C GLU A 625 56.43 -36.68 -29.96
N ASN A 626 55.97 -36.16 -28.82
CA ASN A 626 56.81 -36.00 -27.63
C ASN A 626 57.03 -37.32 -26.86
N GLU A 627 56.18 -38.33 -27.07
CA GLU A 627 56.22 -39.58 -26.30
C GLU A 627 57.21 -40.57 -26.92
N LYS A 628 58.36 -40.79 -26.26
CA LYS A 628 59.50 -41.55 -26.81
C LYS A 628 59.79 -42.88 -26.11
N ASN A 629 58.82 -43.43 -25.39
CA ASN A 629 58.95 -44.72 -24.68
C ASN A 629 57.82 -45.69 -25.06
N THR A 630 57.40 -45.69 -26.32
CA THR A 630 56.30 -46.53 -26.81
C THR A 630 56.70 -48.00 -26.80
N VAL A 631 57.91 -48.30 -27.25
CA VAL A 631 58.42 -49.67 -27.34
C VAL A 631 58.63 -50.25 -25.95
N GLY A 632 59.15 -49.46 -25.00
CA GLY A 632 59.27 -49.87 -23.60
C GLY A 632 57.92 -50.21 -22.98
N PHE A 633 56.91 -49.36 -23.17
CA PHE A 633 55.55 -49.62 -22.70
C PHE A 633 54.97 -50.92 -23.26
N ILE A 634 55.06 -51.15 -24.58
CA ILE A 634 54.52 -52.37 -25.20
C ILE A 634 55.31 -53.60 -24.72
N THR A 635 56.63 -53.47 -24.56
CA THR A 635 57.48 -54.52 -24.01
C THR A 635 57.07 -54.89 -22.58
N ASP A 636 56.79 -53.90 -21.72
CA ASP A 636 56.30 -54.12 -20.36
C ASP A 636 54.89 -54.73 -20.34
N LEU A 637 54.01 -54.28 -21.24
CA LEU A 637 52.69 -54.87 -21.43
C LEU A 637 52.80 -56.36 -21.77
N PHE A 638 53.70 -56.71 -22.70
CA PHE A 638 53.93 -58.07 -23.17
C PHE A 638 54.59 -58.93 -22.09
N ASN A 639 55.60 -58.42 -21.40
CA ASN A 639 56.28 -59.13 -20.32
C ASN A 639 55.33 -59.44 -19.16
N THR A 640 54.50 -58.47 -18.77
CA THR A 640 53.50 -58.65 -17.72
C THR A 640 52.34 -59.56 -18.18
N HIS A 641 52.07 -59.64 -19.48
CA HIS A 641 51.11 -60.59 -20.05
C HIS A 641 51.67 -62.01 -20.03
N ASN A 642 52.92 -62.18 -20.46
CA ASN A 642 53.63 -63.47 -20.50
C ASN A 642 53.90 -64.09 -19.11
N GLN A 643 53.84 -63.29 -18.03
CA GLN A 643 53.92 -63.80 -16.66
C GLN A 643 52.61 -64.41 -16.15
N GLY A 644 51.48 -64.11 -16.80
CA GLY A 644 50.18 -64.72 -16.51
C GLY A 644 49.95 -65.98 -17.34
N ASP A 645 49.05 -66.86 -16.87
CA ASP A 645 48.58 -68.03 -17.63
C ASP A 645 47.52 -67.62 -18.67
N ASP A 646 47.88 -66.66 -19.52
CA ASP A 646 47.00 -66.08 -20.52
C ASP A 646 47.29 -66.67 -21.90
N HIS A 647 46.39 -67.53 -22.37
CA HIS A 647 46.39 -68.07 -23.74
C HIS A 647 46.03 -67.01 -24.81
N ILE A 648 46.56 -65.79 -24.74
CA ILE A 648 46.44 -64.79 -25.82
C ILE A 648 47.85 -64.54 -26.34
N LYS A 649 48.05 -64.76 -27.64
CA LYS A 649 49.30 -64.40 -28.31
C LYS A 649 49.24 -62.93 -28.71
N LEU A 650 50.16 -62.15 -28.17
CA LEU A 650 50.30 -60.74 -28.52
C LEU A 650 51.36 -60.58 -29.62
N SER A 651 51.06 -59.70 -30.57
CA SER A 651 52.02 -59.19 -31.56
C SER A 651 51.76 -57.72 -31.78
N ALA A 652 52.77 -56.88 -31.72
CA ALA A 652 52.64 -55.45 -31.91
C ALA A 652 53.55 -54.95 -33.01
N SER A 653 53.13 -53.85 -33.61
CA SER A 653 53.91 -53.13 -34.58
C SER A 653 53.90 -51.65 -34.24
N VAL A 654 55.04 -50.98 -34.40
CA VAL A 654 55.22 -49.60 -33.98
C VAL A 654 55.91 -48.83 -35.09
N PHE A 655 55.26 -47.75 -35.53
CA PHE A 655 55.74 -46.89 -36.63
C PHE A 655 55.60 -45.43 -36.26
N PHE A 656 56.50 -44.60 -36.80
CA PHE A 656 56.38 -43.16 -36.73
C PHE A 656 55.91 -42.65 -38.08
N ASP A 657 54.79 -41.94 -38.12
CA ASP A 657 54.19 -41.48 -39.38
C ASP A 657 53.55 -40.10 -39.24
N ASN A 658 53.40 -39.41 -40.38
CA ASN A 658 52.55 -38.23 -40.47
C ASN A 658 51.11 -38.69 -40.67
N CYS A 659 50.22 -38.23 -39.78
CA CYS A 659 48.85 -38.70 -39.75
C CYS A 659 47.87 -37.53 -39.70
N ARG A 660 46.74 -37.68 -40.38
CA ARG A 660 45.55 -36.88 -40.18
C ARG A 660 44.63 -37.61 -39.21
N PHE A 661 44.50 -37.06 -38.00
CA PHE A 661 43.56 -37.55 -36.99
C PHE A 661 42.33 -36.66 -36.99
N GLY A 662 41.14 -37.24 -36.93
CA GLY A 662 39.93 -36.44 -36.88
C GLY A 662 38.67 -37.22 -36.51
N ILE A 663 37.55 -36.51 -36.52
CA ILE A 663 36.23 -37.02 -36.23
C ILE A 663 35.40 -37.01 -37.52
N THR A 664 34.79 -38.14 -37.81
CA THR A 664 33.92 -38.32 -38.98
C THR A 664 32.65 -39.03 -38.58
N GLY A 665 31.54 -38.78 -39.29
CA GLY A 665 30.25 -39.40 -39.01
C GLY A 665 29.09 -38.51 -39.39
N SER A 666 28.03 -38.58 -38.59
CA SER A 666 26.84 -37.72 -38.66
C SER A 666 26.62 -37.00 -37.32
N ASP A 667 25.54 -36.24 -37.20
CA ASP A 667 25.17 -35.60 -35.92
C ASP A 667 24.71 -36.63 -34.86
N GLU A 668 24.30 -37.83 -35.27
CA GLU A 668 23.82 -38.89 -34.37
C GLU A 668 24.93 -39.85 -33.92
N GLU A 669 25.90 -40.13 -34.80
CA GLU A 669 26.99 -41.06 -34.54
C GLU A 669 28.29 -40.53 -35.15
N THR A 670 29.33 -40.42 -34.32
CA THR A 670 30.66 -39.99 -34.73
C THR A 670 31.71 -41.01 -34.31
N THR A 671 32.75 -41.14 -35.11
CA THR A 671 33.88 -42.02 -34.82
C THR A 671 35.20 -41.31 -35.11
N THR A 672 36.26 -41.75 -34.46
CA THR A 672 37.61 -41.28 -34.73
C THR A 672 38.17 -41.98 -35.96
N TYR A 673 38.87 -41.23 -36.80
CA TYR A 673 39.65 -41.80 -37.88
C TYR A 673 41.11 -41.34 -37.80
N LEU A 674 42.00 -42.20 -38.28
CA LEU A 674 43.41 -41.91 -38.47
C LEU A 674 43.79 -42.28 -39.89
N ASP A 675 44.33 -41.32 -40.63
CA ASP A 675 44.82 -41.52 -41.99
C ASP A 675 46.30 -41.14 -42.06
N GLY A 676 47.19 -42.13 -42.12
CA GLY A 676 48.64 -41.95 -42.21
C GLY A 676 49.17 -42.09 -43.63
N ASP A 677 50.25 -41.37 -43.96
CA ASP A 677 50.91 -41.42 -45.27
C ASP A 677 51.25 -42.87 -45.67
N HIS A 678 51.65 -43.69 -44.70
CA HIS A 678 52.12 -45.06 -44.90
C HIS A 678 51.09 -46.13 -44.50
N LYS A 679 49.80 -45.80 -44.36
CA LYS A 679 48.78 -46.70 -43.79
C LYS A 679 48.71 -48.10 -44.42
N HIS A 680 48.83 -48.20 -45.75
CA HIS A 680 48.74 -49.49 -46.46
C HIS A 680 49.95 -50.37 -46.17
N MET A 681 51.12 -49.75 -46.06
CA MET A 681 52.36 -50.45 -45.72
C MET A 681 52.34 -50.87 -44.25
N ILE A 682 51.93 -50.00 -43.32
CA ILE A 682 51.76 -50.36 -41.90
C ILE A 682 50.80 -51.54 -41.76
N ALA A 683 49.64 -51.51 -42.43
CA ALA A 683 48.70 -52.62 -42.42
C ALA A 683 49.29 -53.93 -43.00
N HIS A 684 50.11 -53.83 -44.05
CA HIS A 684 50.83 -54.98 -44.61
C HIS A 684 51.84 -55.55 -43.61
N ILE A 685 52.66 -54.70 -42.98
CA ILE A 685 53.65 -55.13 -41.98
C ILE A 685 52.95 -55.77 -40.78
N ASN A 686 51.83 -55.22 -40.32
CA ASN A 686 51.04 -55.79 -39.22
C ASN A 686 50.61 -57.22 -39.53
N ARG A 687 50.16 -57.46 -40.77
CA ARG A 687 49.76 -58.78 -41.25
C ARG A 687 50.94 -59.74 -41.27
N VAL A 688 52.07 -59.32 -41.85
CA VAL A 688 53.31 -60.10 -41.93
C VAL A 688 53.86 -60.44 -40.55
N ALA A 689 53.94 -59.45 -39.64
CA ALA A 689 54.40 -59.62 -38.27
C ALA A 689 53.51 -60.62 -37.51
N SER A 690 52.19 -60.50 -37.65
CA SER A 690 51.23 -61.40 -37.02
C SER A 690 51.32 -62.82 -37.59
N SER A 691 51.39 -62.98 -38.92
CA SER A 691 51.47 -64.30 -39.58
C SER A 691 52.77 -65.03 -39.27
N LEU A 692 53.89 -64.31 -39.17
CA LEU A 692 55.19 -64.86 -38.78
C LEU A 692 55.35 -64.99 -37.26
N GLY A 693 54.33 -64.60 -36.47
CA GLY A 693 54.35 -64.73 -35.03
C GLY A 693 55.44 -63.91 -34.33
N LEU A 694 55.80 -62.76 -34.92
CA LEU A 694 56.77 -61.82 -34.36
C LEU A 694 56.14 -61.06 -33.18
N SER A 695 56.92 -60.81 -32.13
CA SER A 695 56.41 -60.20 -30.89
C SER A 695 56.22 -58.69 -31.05
N ILE A 696 57.29 -57.90 -31.15
CA ILE A 696 57.19 -56.46 -31.47
C ILE A 696 58.05 -56.18 -32.69
N VAL A 697 57.46 -55.55 -33.70
CA VAL A 697 58.15 -55.09 -34.92
C VAL A 697 58.16 -53.57 -34.97
N ILE A 698 59.33 -53.00 -35.24
CA ILE A 698 59.54 -51.55 -35.30
C ILE A 698 60.25 -51.16 -36.60
N SER A 699 60.02 -49.95 -37.09
CA SER A 699 60.83 -49.36 -38.16
C SER A 699 62.15 -48.80 -37.63
N GLU A 700 63.09 -48.55 -38.55
CA GLU A 700 64.33 -47.83 -38.24
C GLU A 700 64.07 -46.47 -37.58
N ASP A 701 63.07 -45.72 -38.06
CA ASP A 701 62.69 -44.41 -37.49
C ASP A 701 62.37 -44.52 -35.98
N ILE A 702 61.66 -45.58 -35.56
CA ILE A 702 61.33 -45.79 -34.15
C ILE A 702 62.57 -46.17 -33.34
N LYS A 703 63.43 -47.03 -33.88
CA LYS A 703 64.70 -47.42 -33.26
C LYS A 703 65.58 -46.19 -32.99
N GLU A 704 65.72 -45.30 -33.95
CA GLU A 704 66.52 -44.07 -33.81
C GLU A 704 65.85 -43.06 -32.87
N ARG A 705 64.54 -42.85 -33.03
CA ARG A 705 63.77 -41.88 -32.23
C ARG A 705 63.74 -42.21 -30.74
N GLU A 706 63.50 -43.46 -30.39
CA GLU A 706 63.40 -43.92 -29.00
C GLU A 706 64.75 -44.39 -28.42
N GLN A 707 65.85 -44.31 -29.21
CA GLN A 707 67.20 -44.70 -28.80
C GLN A 707 67.26 -46.10 -28.17
N ILE A 708 66.65 -47.08 -28.85
CA ILE A 708 66.49 -48.43 -28.30
C ILE A 708 67.85 -49.10 -28.16
N THR A 709 68.25 -49.41 -26.92
CA THR A 709 69.54 -50.04 -26.58
C THR A 709 69.47 -51.55 -26.39
N GLY A 710 68.25 -52.12 -26.35
CA GLY A 710 68.01 -53.55 -26.19
C GLY A 710 68.40 -54.38 -27.43
N PRO A 711 68.46 -55.72 -27.31
CA PRO A 711 68.76 -56.59 -28.43
C PRO A 711 67.67 -56.53 -29.52
N LEU A 712 68.08 -56.09 -30.72
CA LEU A 712 67.25 -56.01 -31.91
C LEU A 712 67.72 -57.03 -32.95
N ARG A 713 66.78 -57.70 -33.61
CA ARG A 713 67.04 -58.52 -34.79
C ARG A 713 66.56 -57.78 -36.03
N PHE A 714 67.45 -57.50 -36.98
CA PHE A 714 67.05 -56.97 -38.27
C PHE A 714 66.32 -58.07 -39.06
N ILE A 715 65.06 -57.85 -39.43
CA ILE A 715 64.22 -58.90 -40.02
C ILE A 715 64.03 -58.75 -41.52
N GLY A 716 64.45 -57.63 -42.09
CA GLY A 716 64.44 -57.35 -43.52
C GLY A 716 63.79 -56.01 -43.86
N TYR A 717 63.49 -55.82 -45.15
CA TYR A 717 62.81 -54.62 -45.63
C TYR A 717 61.34 -54.89 -45.91
N VAL A 718 60.50 -53.85 -45.88
CA VAL A 718 59.15 -53.90 -46.44
C VAL A 718 58.94 -52.72 -47.37
N GLY A 719 58.44 -52.99 -48.57
CA GLY A 719 58.09 -51.99 -49.58
C GLY A 719 56.76 -52.31 -50.26
N CYS A 720 56.07 -51.28 -50.75
CA CYS A 720 54.83 -51.41 -51.52
C CYS A 720 55.08 -50.88 -52.94
N GLY A 721 55.30 -51.77 -53.91
CA GLY A 721 55.53 -51.36 -55.30
C GLY A 721 56.95 -50.82 -55.58
N SER A 722 57.08 -50.09 -56.69
CA SER A 722 58.33 -49.70 -57.38
C SER A 722 59.17 -48.60 -56.70
N ASP A 723 58.97 -48.32 -55.41
CA ASP A 723 59.80 -47.35 -54.69
C ASP A 723 61.14 -48.01 -54.28
N GLU A 724 62.24 -47.48 -54.84
CA GLU A 724 63.61 -47.90 -54.57
C GLU A 724 64.03 -47.48 -53.15
N GLY A 725 63.75 -48.34 -52.17
CA GLY A 725 64.22 -48.19 -50.78
C GLY A 725 63.17 -48.57 -49.76
N GLY A 726 62.94 -49.88 -49.58
CA GLY A 726 62.01 -50.40 -48.56
C GLY A 726 62.40 -49.97 -47.14
N ILE A 727 61.43 -49.96 -46.22
CA ILE A 727 61.67 -49.57 -44.82
C ILE A 727 62.36 -50.71 -44.06
N PRO A 728 63.51 -50.46 -43.40
CA PRO A 728 64.17 -51.45 -42.56
C PRO A 728 63.32 -51.76 -41.33
N LEU A 729 63.11 -53.04 -41.07
CA LEU A 729 62.36 -53.52 -39.93
C LEU A 729 63.24 -54.26 -38.93
N TYR A 730 62.93 -54.06 -37.65
CA TYR A 730 63.57 -54.73 -36.55
C TYR A 730 62.54 -55.40 -35.65
N GLU A 731 62.89 -56.60 -35.17
CA GLU A 731 62.17 -57.29 -34.12
C GLU A 731 62.83 -57.00 -32.77
N VAL A 732 62.03 -56.58 -31.80
CA VAL A 732 62.48 -56.30 -30.44
C VAL A 732 62.50 -57.59 -29.64
N LEU A 733 63.69 -58.08 -29.28
CA LEU A 733 63.82 -59.37 -28.62
C LEU A 733 63.43 -59.34 -27.14
N ASP A 734 63.40 -58.16 -26.52
CA ASP A 734 62.99 -57.97 -25.12
C ASP A 734 61.51 -58.25 -24.84
N ALA A 735 60.69 -58.32 -25.88
CA ALA A 735 59.28 -58.65 -25.77
C ALA A 735 59.00 -60.16 -25.70
N TYR A 736 60.03 -61.00 -25.80
CA TYR A 736 59.91 -62.45 -25.69
C TYR A 736 60.12 -62.94 -24.26
N PRO A 737 59.47 -64.05 -23.86
CA PRO A 737 59.78 -64.73 -22.61
C PRO A 737 61.28 -65.05 -22.50
N ALA A 738 61.84 -64.97 -21.29
CA ALA A 738 63.28 -65.04 -21.04
C ALA A 738 63.98 -66.23 -21.73
N ARG A 739 63.33 -67.40 -21.77
CA ARG A 739 63.85 -68.61 -22.46
C ARG A 739 63.97 -68.41 -23.97
N VAL A 740 62.93 -67.91 -24.63
CA VAL A 740 62.91 -67.69 -26.08
C VAL A 740 63.88 -66.57 -26.46
N ARG A 741 63.89 -65.48 -25.67
CA ARG A 741 64.80 -64.34 -25.84
C ARG A 741 66.27 -64.78 -25.83
N ALA A 742 66.69 -65.57 -24.84
CA ALA A 742 68.06 -66.03 -24.72
C ALA A 742 68.54 -66.83 -25.95
N VAL A 743 67.68 -67.70 -26.50
CA VAL A 743 68.00 -68.51 -27.69
C VAL A 743 68.10 -67.64 -28.95
N LYS A 744 67.18 -66.67 -29.12
CA LYS A 744 67.23 -65.73 -30.25
C LYS A 744 68.47 -64.84 -30.21
N ILE A 745 68.87 -64.35 -29.02
CA ILE A 745 70.10 -63.55 -28.85
C ILE A 745 71.35 -64.39 -29.18
N ALA A 746 71.42 -65.63 -28.71
CA ALA A 746 72.55 -66.53 -29.00
C ALA A 746 72.72 -66.80 -30.50
N ASN A 747 71.62 -66.78 -31.26
CA ASN A 747 71.62 -67.02 -32.71
C ASN A 747 71.64 -65.74 -33.56
N LEU A 748 71.67 -64.54 -32.95
CA LEU A 748 71.55 -63.26 -33.65
C LEU A 748 72.66 -63.08 -34.71
N ASN A 749 73.92 -63.32 -34.34
CA ASN A 749 75.05 -63.20 -35.27
C ASN A 749 74.99 -64.20 -36.43
N LYS A 750 74.49 -65.42 -36.19
CA LYS A 750 74.29 -66.42 -37.26
C LYS A 750 73.18 -65.99 -38.20
N PHE A 751 72.09 -65.45 -37.65
CA PHE A 751 70.98 -64.93 -38.41
C PHE A 751 71.40 -63.76 -39.30
N ASP A 752 72.17 -62.81 -38.77
CA ASP A 752 72.67 -61.67 -39.56
C ASP A 752 73.60 -62.11 -40.69
N GLN A 753 74.45 -63.13 -40.47
CA GLN A 753 75.28 -63.71 -41.52
C GLN A 753 74.45 -64.40 -42.60
N ALA A 754 73.45 -65.20 -42.20
CA ALA A 754 72.53 -65.88 -43.11
C ALA A 754 71.74 -64.89 -43.98
N LEU A 755 71.30 -63.77 -43.37
CA LEU A 755 70.57 -62.71 -44.05
C LEU A 755 71.47 -61.89 -44.98
N ARG A 756 72.72 -61.63 -44.60
CA ARG A 756 73.70 -61.00 -45.52
C ARG A 756 73.94 -61.88 -46.75
N SER A 757 74.18 -63.18 -46.56
CA SER A 757 74.30 -64.12 -47.68
C SER A 757 73.03 -64.17 -48.54
N PHE A 758 71.84 -64.01 -47.94
CA PHE A 758 70.60 -63.90 -48.70
C PHE A 758 70.62 -62.66 -49.61
N TYR A 759 71.02 -61.50 -49.07
CA TYR A 759 71.06 -60.22 -49.79
C TYR A 759 72.18 -60.12 -50.82
N ASP A 760 73.28 -60.84 -50.62
CA ASP A 760 74.37 -60.98 -51.58
C ASP A 760 74.03 -61.96 -52.72
N LYS A 761 72.80 -62.50 -52.75
CA LYS A 761 72.27 -63.49 -53.71
C LYS A 761 72.94 -64.88 -53.61
N ASP A 762 73.67 -65.14 -52.53
CA ASP A 762 74.24 -66.45 -52.19
C ASP A 762 73.17 -67.35 -51.53
N PHE A 763 72.07 -67.60 -52.26
CA PHE A 763 70.89 -68.31 -51.74
C PHE A 763 71.21 -69.72 -51.23
N TYR A 764 72.21 -70.40 -51.79
CA TYR A 764 72.65 -71.72 -51.31
C TYR A 764 73.27 -71.64 -49.90
N ILE A 765 74.15 -70.66 -49.69
CA ILE A 765 74.80 -70.42 -48.40
C ILE A 765 73.75 -69.96 -47.39
N SER A 766 72.90 -69.02 -47.78
CA SER A 766 71.82 -68.52 -46.96
C SER A 766 70.85 -69.62 -46.51
N ARG A 767 70.36 -70.46 -47.44
CA ARG A 767 69.48 -71.61 -47.13
C ARG A 767 70.14 -72.55 -46.13
N THR A 768 71.43 -72.83 -46.29
CA THR A 768 72.19 -73.72 -45.39
C THR A 768 72.27 -73.11 -43.99
N MET A 769 72.68 -71.84 -43.88
CA MET A 769 72.78 -71.14 -42.60
C MET A 769 71.43 -71.01 -41.89
N PHE A 770 70.36 -70.64 -42.61
CA PHE A 770 69.01 -70.59 -42.04
C PHE A 770 68.48 -71.98 -41.63
N SER A 771 68.80 -73.03 -42.39
CA SER A 771 68.43 -74.41 -42.00
C SER A 771 69.12 -74.85 -40.72
N ASP A 772 70.36 -74.43 -40.49
CA ASP A 772 71.07 -74.71 -39.23
C ASP A 772 70.47 -73.94 -38.06
N ILE A 773 70.10 -72.67 -38.26
CA ILE A 773 69.36 -71.89 -37.26
C ILE A 773 68.00 -72.54 -36.96
N LEU A 774 67.29 -73.05 -37.98
CA LEU A 774 65.98 -73.68 -37.83
C LEU A 774 66.05 -74.99 -37.00
N LYS A 775 67.18 -75.72 -37.05
CA LYS A 775 67.40 -76.90 -36.18
C LYS A 775 67.48 -76.50 -34.70
N GLU A 776 68.05 -75.33 -34.40
CA GLU A 776 68.15 -74.79 -33.03
C GLU A 776 66.87 -74.10 -32.58
N MET A 777 66.09 -73.54 -33.52
CA MET A 777 64.84 -72.80 -33.27
C MET A 777 63.73 -73.25 -34.24
N PRO A 778 63.15 -74.45 -34.05
CA PRO A 778 62.17 -75.02 -34.99
C PRO A 778 60.87 -74.22 -35.10
N ASP A 779 60.53 -73.45 -34.07
CA ASP A 779 59.32 -72.63 -34.00
C ASP A 779 59.49 -71.21 -34.57
N ASP A 780 60.69 -70.82 -35.02
CA ASP A 780 60.93 -69.49 -35.61
C ASP A 780 60.44 -69.44 -37.06
N ALA A 781 59.21 -68.95 -37.25
CA ALA A 781 58.57 -68.88 -38.55
C ALA A 781 59.28 -67.92 -39.52
N LEU A 782 60.02 -66.91 -39.03
CA LEU A 782 60.81 -66.02 -39.89
C LEU A 782 62.00 -66.75 -40.50
N VAL A 783 62.73 -67.53 -39.69
CA VAL A 783 63.83 -68.38 -40.19
C VAL A 783 63.29 -69.38 -41.20
N LYS A 784 62.15 -70.02 -40.90
CA LYS A 784 61.49 -70.94 -41.82
C LYS A 784 61.10 -70.27 -43.14
N TRP A 785 60.59 -69.04 -43.09
CA TRP A 785 60.27 -68.24 -44.27
C TRP A 785 61.53 -68.00 -45.12
N TYR A 786 62.64 -67.57 -44.52
CA TYR A 786 63.90 -67.36 -45.25
C TYR A 786 64.49 -68.65 -45.84
N VAL A 787 64.32 -69.82 -45.21
CA VAL A 787 64.69 -71.11 -45.81
C VAL A 787 63.90 -71.36 -47.10
N PHE A 788 62.58 -71.16 -47.07
CA PHE A 788 61.73 -71.35 -48.25
C PHE A 788 62.02 -70.34 -49.35
N GLU A 789 62.23 -69.08 -48.99
CA GLU A 789 62.56 -68.02 -49.94
C GLU A 789 63.93 -68.25 -50.61
N SER A 790 64.93 -68.67 -49.83
CA SER A 790 66.22 -69.07 -50.39
C SER A 790 66.08 -70.26 -51.34
N ASP A 791 65.20 -71.22 -51.03
CA ASP A 791 64.93 -72.36 -51.92
C ASP A 791 64.18 -71.95 -53.20
N ARG A 792 63.25 -71.01 -53.11
CA ARG A 792 62.54 -70.44 -54.27
C ARG A 792 63.52 -69.77 -55.23
N TYR A 793 64.37 -68.86 -54.74
CA TYR A 793 65.32 -68.11 -55.57
C TYR A 793 66.53 -68.93 -56.03
N LEU A 794 66.75 -70.14 -55.51
CA LEU A 794 67.66 -71.11 -56.12
C LEU A 794 67.09 -71.71 -57.42
N ASN A 795 65.76 -71.76 -57.55
CA ASN A 795 65.07 -72.38 -58.67
C ASN A 795 64.53 -71.37 -59.70
N GLU A 796 64.48 -70.08 -59.36
CA GLU A 796 63.95 -68.98 -60.18
C GLU A 796 65.00 -67.87 -60.39
N SER A 797 65.09 -67.28 -61.59
CA SER A 797 66.01 -66.16 -61.86
C SER A 797 65.53 -64.85 -61.21
N CYS A 798 66.40 -64.21 -60.42
CA CYS A 798 66.11 -62.98 -59.68
C CYS A 798 66.91 -61.78 -60.21
N ASP A 799 66.33 -61.03 -61.15
CA ASP A 799 66.97 -59.87 -61.79
C ASP A 799 66.71 -58.53 -61.07
N ASP A 800 65.79 -58.49 -60.11
CA ASP A 800 65.35 -57.27 -59.40
C ASP A 800 65.56 -57.39 -57.88
N GLU A 801 65.71 -56.27 -57.17
CA GLU A 801 65.98 -56.18 -55.73
C GLU A 801 64.74 -56.46 -54.85
N THR A 802 63.58 -56.74 -55.47
CA THR A 802 62.32 -56.99 -54.76
C THR A 802 62.28 -58.24 -53.89
N PHE A 803 63.28 -59.12 -53.98
CA PHE A 803 63.45 -60.29 -53.10
C PHE A 803 63.84 -59.91 -51.66
N LYS A 804 64.36 -58.70 -51.45
CA LYS A 804 64.73 -58.17 -50.13
C LYS A 804 63.52 -57.76 -49.28
N ASN A 805 62.34 -57.65 -49.91
CA ASN A 805 61.11 -57.28 -49.24
C ASN A 805 60.40 -58.50 -48.66
N LEU A 806 60.03 -58.45 -47.37
CA LEU A 806 59.19 -59.46 -46.74
C LEU A 806 57.81 -59.50 -47.41
N LYS A 807 57.49 -60.62 -48.06
CA LYS A 807 56.20 -60.90 -48.71
C LYS A 807 55.61 -62.17 -48.10
N VAL A 808 54.44 -62.07 -47.49
CA VAL A 808 53.71 -63.22 -46.91
C VAL A 808 52.30 -63.28 -47.46
#